data_AF-A0AA89BH68-F1
#
_entry.id   AF-A0AA89BH68-F1
#
_cell.length_a   1.000
_cell.length_b   1.000
_cell.length_c   1.000
_cell.angle_alpha   90.00
_cell.angle_beta   90.00
_cell.angle_gamma   90.00
#
_symmetry.space_group_name_H-M   'P 1'
#
loop_
_entity.id
_entity.type
_entity.pdbx_description
1 polymer ?
#
loop_
_entity_poly.entity_id
_entity_poly.type
_entity_poly.pdbx_seq_one_letter_code
_entity_poly.pdbx_strand_id
1 'polypeptide(L)'
;MSQDSEEIKTIEQWRWSEMQGLELVSPEKSPSSSKEVGDERSEQNRGGEREQEMEAPEGSKKEGSDAEKPNSALPSAGFGELFRFADGLDYILMGIGTVGAFVHGCSLPLFLRFFADLVNSFGSNANNIDKMTQEVLKYAFYFLVVGAAIWASSWAEISCWMWTGERQSTRMRIKYLEAALNQDIQYFDTEVRTSDVVFAINTDAVMVQDAISEKLGNFIHYMATFVSGFVVGFTAVWQLALVTLAVVPLIAVIGAIHATTLAKLSSKSQEALSQAGNIAEQTIVQIRTVMAFVGESRAIQAYTSALKIAQRLGYKTGFSKGMGLGATYFTVFCCYALLLWYGGYLVRHHYTNGGLAIATMFSVMIGGLPSSARNSVSSPIIARNSSYGRSPYSRRLSDFSTSDFSLSLDASHPNYRLEKLAFKEQASSFWRLAKMNSPEWTYALVGSIGSVICGSLSAFFAYVLSAVLSVYYSQDHAYMIRQIVFPLVVAATVLQKMFMKGFSGDLEAAHSKATQLAAEAVANLRTVAAFNSESKIVGLFTSNLQTPLRRCFWKGQIAGSGYGIAQFLLYASYALGLWYASWLVKHGISDFSKTIRVFMVLMVSANGAAETLTLAPDFIKGGRAMQSVFDLLDRKTEIEPDDPDASPVPDRIRGEVELKHVDFSYPSRPDMPVFRDLTLRARAGKTLALVGPSGCGKSSVIALIQRFYEPSSGRVMIDGKDIRKYNLKALRRHIAMVPQEPCLFGTTIYENIAYGHESATEAEIIEAAT
;
A
#
# COMPACT_ATOMS: atom_id res chain seq x y z
N MET A 1 -17.13 71.36 -49.29
CA MET A 1 -15.79 71.36 -48.67
C MET A 1 -15.68 70.04 -47.92
N SER A 2 -15.39 68.94 -48.65
CA SER A 2 -14.05 68.31 -48.84
C SER A 2 -13.66 67.49 -47.60
N GLN A 3 -13.79 66.16 -47.65
CA GLN A 3 -12.70 65.16 -47.89
C GLN A 3 -11.74 65.08 -46.68
N ASP A 4 -11.38 63.94 -46.06
CA ASP A 4 -11.26 62.56 -46.53
C ASP A 4 -11.49 61.53 -45.41
N SER A 5 -11.78 60.31 -45.85
CA SER A 5 -11.81 59.02 -45.16
C SER A 5 -10.41 58.47 -44.84
N GLU A 6 -10.22 57.78 -43.71
CA GLU A 6 -9.26 56.67 -43.63
C GLU A 6 -9.64 55.62 -42.56
N GLU A 7 -9.92 54.41 -43.03
CA GLU A 7 -9.89 53.16 -42.27
C GLU A 7 -8.43 52.84 -41.89
N ILE A 8 -8.17 52.41 -40.65
CA ILE A 8 -6.97 51.62 -40.35
C ILE A 8 -7.39 50.34 -39.62
N LYS A 9 -7.42 49.26 -40.41
CA LYS A 9 -7.26 47.87 -39.95
C LYS A 9 -5.77 47.66 -39.63
N THR A 10 -5.46 46.98 -38.53
CA THR A 10 -4.42 45.93 -38.55
C THR A 10 -4.50 45.06 -37.30
N ILE A 11 -4.78 43.78 -37.57
CA ILE A 11 -4.58 42.62 -36.71
C ILE A 11 -3.08 42.30 -36.80
N GLU A 12 -2.37 42.29 -35.69
CA GLU A 12 -0.96 41.88 -35.68
C GLU A 12 -0.83 40.37 -35.87
N GLN A 13 -0.21 40.00 -36.98
CA GLN A 13 0.28 38.67 -37.30
C GLN A 13 1.41 38.28 -36.34
N TRP A 14 1.21 37.21 -35.58
CA TRP A 14 2.29 36.54 -34.87
C TRP A 14 3.12 35.73 -35.90
N ARG A 15 4.36 36.16 -36.12
CA ARG A 15 5.32 35.48 -37.01
C ARG A 15 5.86 34.22 -36.32
N TRP A 16 5.65 33.08 -36.97
CA TRP A 16 6.08 31.74 -36.60
C TRP A 16 7.60 31.46 -36.69
N SER A 17 8.46 32.48 -36.67
CA SER A 17 9.91 32.33 -36.90
C SER A 17 10.80 32.47 -35.66
N GLU A 18 10.25 32.67 -34.45
CA GLU A 18 11.04 32.90 -33.22
C GLU A 18 10.88 31.83 -32.13
N MET A 19 10.22 30.70 -32.40
CA MET A 19 10.10 29.56 -31.47
C MET A 19 10.87 28.30 -31.91
N GLN A 20 12.03 28.47 -32.56
CA GLN A 20 12.98 27.36 -32.75
C GLN A 20 14.18 27.58 -31.82
N GLY A 21 14.11 26.98 -30.63
CA GLY A 21 15.19 27.09 -29.66
C GLY A 21 14.92 26.36 -28.36
N LEU A 22 14.42 25.12 -28.40
CA LEU A 22 14.42 24.19 -27.27
C LEU A 22 14.39 22.75 -27.84
N GLU A 23 15.56 22.25 -28.24
CA GLU A 23 15.74 20.83 -28.54
C GLU A 23 15.62 20.02 -27.25
N LEU A 24 14.68 19.08 -27.23
CA LEU A 24 14.56 18.03 -26.23
C LEU A 24 15.68 17.02 -26.41
N VAL A 25 16.67 17.05 -25.51
CA VAL A 25 17.73 16.04 -25.40
C VAL A 25 17.09 14.67 -25.10
N SER A 26 17.21 13.76 -26.07
CA SER A 26 16.92 12.33 -25.89
C SER A 26 18.11 11.63 -25.22
N PRO A 27 17.91 10.56 -24.41
CA PRO A 27 19.00 9.90 -23.71
C PRO A 27 19.66 8.85 -24.61
N GLU A 28 20.83 9.17 -25.16
CA GLU A 28 21.72 8.16 -25.76
C GLU A 28 22.86 7.72 -24.84
N LYS A 29 23.25 6.47 -25.07
CA LYS A 29 24.16 5.61 -24.32
C LYS A 29 25.58 6.16 -24.28
N SER A 30 26.21 6.13 -23.10
CA SER A 30 27.67 6.24 -22.98
C SER A 30 28.36 4.88 -23.18
N PRO A 31 29.39 4.77 -24.03
CA PRO A 31 30.36 3.70 -23.95
C PRO A 31 31.52 4.05 -22.99
N SER A 32 32.05 3.00 -22.39
CA SER A 32 33.25 2.93 -21.57
C SER A 32 34.51 3.49 -22.23
N SER A 33 35.39 4.14 -21.45
CA SER A 33 36.77 3.66 -21.26
C SER A 33 37.52 4.43 -20.16
N SER A 34 38.41 3.68 -19.53
CA SER A 34 39.36 3.92 -18.45
C SER A 34 40.50 4.91 -18.75
N LYS A 35 40.98 5.64 -17.72
CA LYS A 35 42.35 5.52 -17.14
C LYS A 35 42.64 6.52 -16.00
N GLU A 36 42.95 5.94 -14.84
CA GLU A 36 44.07 6.16 -13.91
C GLU A 36 44.61 7.55 -13.49
N VAL A 37 44.57 7.72 -12.14
CA VAL A 37 45.65 8.08 -11.19
C VAL A 37 46.26 9.49 -11.20
N GLY A 38 46.26 10.11 -10.01
CA GLY A 38 47.13 11.24 -9.64
C GLY A 38 46.74 11.86 -8.30
N ASP A 39 47.58 11.65 -7.30
CA ASP A 39 47.41 11.90 -5.88
C ASP A 39 47.81 13.33 -5.45
N GLU A 40 47.59 13.60 -4.16
CA GLU A 40 48.30 14.54 -3.28
C GLU A 40 47.70 15.91 -2.89
N ARG A 41 47.72 16.04 -1.55
CA ARG A 41 47.30 17.11 -0.65
C ARG A 41 48.48 18.03 -0.31
N SER A 42 48.12 19.12 0.38
CA SER A 42 48.94 19.97 1.28
C SER A 42 49.92 20.93 0.56
N GLU A 43 50.13 22.17 1.01
CA GLU A 43 50.17 22.66 2.39
C GLU A 43 50.15 24.21 2.44
N GLN A 44 49.60 24.74 3.54
CA GLN A 44 49.97 25.95 4.31
C GLN A 44 50.43 27.26 3.60
N ASN A 45 49.78 28.39 3.96
CA ASN A 45 50.43 29.35 4.86
C ASN A 45 49.48 30.36 5.53
N ARG A 46 49.68 30.49 6.86
CA ARG A 46 49.59 31.66 7.78
C ARG A 46 48.62 32.80 7.44
N GLY A 47 47.72 33.27 8.32
CA GLY A 47 47.75 33.36 9.78
C GLY A 47 47.64 34.84 10.20
N GLY A 48 46.74 35.18 11.12
CA GLY A 48 46.72 36.49 11.80
C GLY A 48 45.33 37.06 12.09
N GLU A 49 44.93 37.01 13.36
CA GLU A 49 43.70 37.52 13.97
C GLU A 49 43.70 39.05 14.18
N ARG A 50 42.49 39.68 14.16
CA ARG A 50 41.86 40.48 15.25
C ARG A 50 41.02 41.67 14.76
N GLU A 51 39.73 41.56 15.11
CA GLU A 51 38.85 42.51 15.82
C GLU A 51 38.48 43.92 15.29
N GLN A 52 37.16 44.15 15.39
CA GLN A 52 36.41 45.37 15.76
C GLN A 52 35.86 46.33 14.68
N GLU A 53 34.52 46.25 14.57
CA GLU A 53 33.46 47.28 14.45
C GLU A 53 33.82 48.69 13.94
N MET A 54 33.08 49.17 12.93
CA MET A 54 32.33 50.43 13.01
C MET A 54 31.37 50.65 11.83
N GLU A 55 30.35 51.46 12.11
CA GLU A 55 29.11 51.73 11.39
C GLU A 55 29.24 52.40 10.00
N ALA A 56 28.12 52.31 9.24
CA ALA A 56 27.89 52.88 7.90
C ALA A 56 27.80 54.44 7.89
N PRO A 57 27.85 55.10 6.70
CA PRO A 57 26.60 55.28 5.96
C PRO A 57 26.69 55.26 4.40
N GLU A 58 25.58 54.79 3.83
CA GLU A 58 24.89 55.15 2.58
C GLU A 58 25.65 55.62 1.31
N GLY A 59 25.38 54.92 0.19
CA GLY A 59 25.65 55.44 -1.15
C GLY A 59 25.43 54.44 -2.30
N SER A 60 24.18 54.34 -2.78
CA SER A 60 23.76 53.83 -4.11
C SER A 60 24.07 52.37 -4.49
N LYS A 61 23.10 51.46 -4.28
CA LYS A 61 23.02 50.19 -5.03
C LYS A 61 22.06 50.35 -6.21
N LYS A 62 22.58 50.16 -7.41
CA LYS A 62 21.81 49.90 -8.63
C LYS A 62 21.17 48.51 -8.53
N GLU A 63 19.89 48.47 -8.86
CA GLU A 63 19.08 47.28 -9.03
C GLU A 63 19.68 46.35 -10.09
N GLY A 64 19.90 45.10 -9.70
CA GLY A 64 20.13 43.96 -10.58
C GLY A 64 19.26 42.83 -10.03
N SER A 65 18.22 42.47 -10.77
CA SER A 65 17.26 41.44 -10.44
C SER A 65 17.89 40.05 -10.54
N ASP A 66 18.39 39.53 -9.42
CA ASP A 66 18.63 38.10 -9.29
C ASP A 66 17.31 37.44 -8.84
N ALA A 67 16.70 36.71 -9.77
CA ALA A 67 15.58 35.84 -9.48
C ALA A 67 16.05 34.73 -8.52
N GLU A 68 15.72 34.86 -7.24
CA GLU A 68 15.86 33.79 -6.26
C GLU A 68 15.07 32.56 -6.73
N LYS A 69 15.77 31.47 -7.03
CA LYS A 69 15.17 30.15 -7.11
C LYS A 69 14.68 29.76 -5.72
N PRO A 70 13.40 29.40 -5.51
CA PRO A 70 12.94 28.94 -4.22
C PRO A 70 13.47 27.53 -4.02
N ASN A 71 14.55 27.39 -3.27
CA ASN A 71 15.08 26.10 -2.83
C ASN A 71 15.33 26.15 -1.33
N SER A 72 14.25 26.23 -0.56
CA SER A 72 14.26 25.87 0.87
C SER A 72 13.33 24.68 1.05
N ALA A 73 13.89 23.47 1.06
CA ALA A 73 13.19 22.35 1.67
C ALA A 73 12.86 22.77 3.11
N LEU A 74 11.58 22.81 3.46
CA LEU A 74 11.10 23.15 4.79
C LEU A 74 11.88 22.32 5.83
N PRO A 75 12.31 22.91 6.96
CA PRO A 75 13.00 22.18 8.00
C PRO A 75 12.13 21.01 8.46
N SER A 76 12.69 19.79 8.46
CA SER A 76 12.00 18.61 8.94
C SER A 76 11.62 18.82 10.42
N ALA A 77 10.33 18.70 10.74
CA ALA A 77 9.85 18.81 12.11
C ALA A 77 10.64 17.86 13.03
N GLY A 78 11.00 18.34 14.22
CA GLY A 78 11.74 17.54 15.19
C GLY A 78 10.90 16.37 15.69
N PHE A 79 11.52 15.24 16.04
CA PHE A 79 10.78 14.05 16.52
C PHE A 79 9.88 14.34 17.74
N GLY A 80 10.31 15.25 18.63
CA GLY A 80 9.50 15.68 19.77
C GLY A 80 8.24 16.49 19.39
N GLU A 81 8.26 17.18 18.25
CA GLU A 81 7.13 17.98 17.79
C GLU A 81 5.94 17.12 17.34
N LEU A 82 6.18 15.85 16.99
CA LEU A 82 5.13 14.87 16.69
C LEU A 82 4.16 14.68 17.88
N PHE A 83 4.62 14.93 19.11
CA PHE A 83 3.82 14.78 20.34
C PHE A 83 3.25 16.10 20.87
N ARG A 84 3.29 17.18 20.07
CA ARG A 84 2.80 18.50 20.49
C ARG A 84 1.30 18.51 20.87
N PHE A 85 0.52 17.54 20.40
CA PHE A 85 -0.91 17.40 20.68
C PHE A 85 -1.24 16.49 21.87
N ALA A 86 -0.22 15.95 22.57
CA ALA A 86 -0.38 15.13 23.76
C ALA A 86 -0.86 15.94 24.97
N ASP A 87 -1.82 15.40 25.72
CA ASP A 87 -2.24 15.95 27.02
C ASP A 87 -1.70 15.12 28.21
N GLY A 88 -2.04 15.52 29.44
CA GLY A 88 -1.61 14.82 30.65
C GLY A 88 -1.97 13.33 30.68
N LEU A 89 -3.13 12.95 30.11
CA LEU A 89 -3.54 11.54 30.02
C LEU A 89 -2.71 10.80 28.96
N ASP A 90 -2.38 11.44 27.84
CA ASP A 90 -1.51 10.88 26.81
C ASP A 90 -0.11 10.58 27.38
N TYR A 91 0.45 11.45 28.22
CA TYR A 91 1.73 11.18 28.89
C TYR A 91 1.66 9.95 29.81
N ILE A 92 0.57 9.79 30.57
CA ILE A 92 0.36 8.61 31.42
C ILE A 92 0.25 7.33 30.58
N LEU A 93 -0.55 7.37 29.51
CA LEU A 93 -0.72 6.23 28.59
C LEU A 93 0.61 5.85 27.93
N MET A 94 1.36 6.82 27.42
CA MET A 94 2.67 6.57 26.81
C MET A 94 3.65 5.98 27.82
N GLY A 95 3.62 6.44 29.09
CA GLY A 95 4.42 5.86 30.17
C GLY A 95 4.09 4.38 30.42
N ILE A 96 2.81 4.07 30.60
CA ILE A 96 2.34 2.68 30.82
C ILE A 96 2.68 1.79 29.61
N GLY A 97 2.42 2.29 28.39
CA GLY A 97 2.71 1.58 27.15
C GLY A 97 4.20 1.31 26.94
N THR A 98 5.07 2.26 27.34
CA THR A 98 6.53 2.11 27.27
C THR A 98 7.05 1.06 28.25
N VAL A 99 6.55 1.05 29.49
CA VAL A 99 6.89 0.01 30.48
C VAL A 99 6.42 -1.35 30.01
N GLY A 100 5.19 -1.43 29.45
CA GLY A 100 4.66 -2.64 28.82
C GLY A 100 5.57 -3.15 27.70
N ALA A 101 5.94 -2.28 26.76
CA ALA A 101 6.81 -2.62 25.63
C ALA A 101 8.19 -3.12 26.10
N PHE A 102 8.76 -2.51 27.14
CA PHE A 102 10.05 -2.92 27.68
C PHE A 102 10.00 -4.31 28.32
N VAL A 103 9.01 -4.56 29.18
CA VAL A 103 8.82 -5.86 29.84
C VAL A 103 8.52 -6.95 28.81
N HIS A 104 7.65 -6.65 27.84
CA HIS A 104 7.29 -7.57 26.78
C HIS A 104 8.51 -7.89 25.90
N GLY A 105 9.31 -6.89 25.51
CA GLY A 105 10.52 -7.09 24.72
C GLY A 105 11.60 -7.91 25.43
N CYS A 106 11.74 -7.78 26.76
CA CYS A 106 12.69 -8.55 27.56
C CYS A 106 12.25 -9.99 27.85
N SER A 107 10.97 -10.31 27.65
CA SER A 107 10.40 -11.60 28.03
C SER A 107 11.01 -12.79 27.26
N LEU A 108 11.34 -12.60 25.97
CA LEU A 108 11.84 -13.67 25.11
C LEU A 108 13.30 -14.08 25.44
N PRO A 109 14.27 -13.16 25.63
CA PRO A 109 15.59 -13.53 26.14
C PRO A 109 15.56 -14.18 27.52
N LEU A 110 14.67 -13.73 28.41
CA LEU A 110 14.47 -14.36 29.73
C LEU A 110 13.91 -15.79 29.59
N PHE A 111 12.95 -16.00 28.69
CA PHE A 111 12.45 -17.33 28.36
C PHE A 111 13.57 -18.26 27.88
N LEU A 112 14.45 -17.78 26.99
CA LEU A 112 15.60 -18.56 26.50
C LEU A 112 16.58 -18.90 27.61
N ARG A 113 16.79 -18.01 28.58
CA ARG A 113 17.61 -18.26 29.77
C ARG A 113 17.02 -19.37 30.64
N PHE A 114 15.72 -19.33 30.91
CA PHE A 114 15.03 -20.40 31.65
C PHE A 114 15.03 -21.72 30.87
N PHE A 115 14.87 -21.64 29.55
CA PHE A 115 14.97 -22.79 28.68
C PHE A 115 16.39 -23.42 28.72
N ALA A 116 17.44 -22.61 28.80
CA ALA A 116 18.81 -23.09 29.02
C ALA A 116 18.97 -23.89 30.30
N ASP A 117 18.46 -23.35 31.42
CA ASP A 117 18.54 -24.02 32.71
C ASP A 117 17.72 -25.30 32.74
N LEU A 118 16.57 -25.29 32.08
CA LEU A 118 15.76 -26.47 31.84
C LEU A 118 16.58 -27.55 31.12
N VAL A 119 17.25 -27.21 30.00
CA VAL A 119 18.11 -28.13 29.25
C VAL A 119 19.28 -28.65 30.09
N ASN A 120 19.94 -27.80 30.86
CA ASN A 120 21.05 -28.19 31.73
C ASN A 120 20.60 -29.11 32.87
N SER A 121 19.44 -28.83 33.47
CA SER A 121 18.85 -29.63 34.54
C SER A 121 18.57 -31.06 34.09
N PHE A 122 18.32 -31.28 32.79
CA PHE A 122 18.19 -32.61 32.21
C PHE A 122 19.54 -33.32 32.12
N GLY A 123 20.55 -32.64 31.59
CA GLY A 123 21.87 -33.24 31.40
C GLY A 123 22.54 -33.65 32.71
N SER A 124 22.38 -32.84 33.77
CA SER A 124 22.97 -33.10 35.08
C SER A 124 22.22 -34.12 35.92
N ASN A 125 20.92 -34.31 35.69
CA ASN A 125 20.06 -35.21 36.48
C ASN A 125 19.57 -36.42 35.67
N ALA A 126 20.22 -36.76 34.54
CA ALA A 126 19.80 -37.85 33.67
C ALA A 126 19.64 -39.20 34.39
N ASN A 127 20.42 -39.43 35.46
CA ASN A 127 20.38 -40.67 36.25
C ASN A 127 19.39 -40.61 37.44
N ASN A 128 18.74 -39.47 37.69
CA ASN A 128 17.80 -39.27 38.80
C ASN A 128 16.47 -38.68 38.28
N ILE A 129 15.56 -39.59 37.92
CA ILE A 129 14.27 -39.28 37.27
C ILE A 129 13.40 -38.38 38.13
N ASP A 130 13.38 -38.57 39.46
CA ASP A 130 12.55 -37.78 40.37
C ASP A 130 13.03 -36.33 40.45
N LYS A 131 14.34 -36.12 40.62
CA LYS A 131 14.93 -34.78 40.65
C LYS A 131 14.80 -34.06 39.30
N MET A 132 14.98 -34.78 38.20
CA MET A 132 14.77 -34.25 36.86
C MET A 132 13.31 -33.80 36.66
N THR A 133 12.34 -34.64 37.05
CA THR A 133 10.91 -34.33 36.96
C THR A 133 10.53 -33.08 37.76
N GLN A 134 11.09 -32.91 38.96
CA GLN A 134 10.87 -31.71 39.78
C GLN A 134 11.40 -30.44 39.10
N GLU A 135 12.59 -30.48 38.50
CA GLU A 135 13.13 -29.34 37.75
C GLU A 135 12.29 -29.04 36.50
N VAL A 136 11.83 -30.05 35.73
CA VAL A 136 10.93 -29.84 34.58
C VAL A 136 9.68 -29.07 35.00
N LEU A 137 9.03 -29.50 36.08
CA LEU A 137 7.80 -28.89 36.59
C LEU A 137 8.03 -27.45 37.08
N LYS A 138 9.18 -27.18 37.71
CA LYS A 138 9.57 -25.82 38.13
C LYS A 138 9.70 -24.87 36.95
N TYR A 139 10.37 -25.25 35.86
CA TYR A 139 10.49 -24.40 34.68
C TYR A 139 9.18 -24.32 33.87
N ALA A 140 8.38 -25.38 33.85
CA ALA A 140 7.02 -25.32 33.29
C ALA A 140 6.17 -24.26 34.01
N PHE A 141 6.29 -24.17 35.34
CA PHE A 141 5.67 -23.08 36.11
C PHE A 141 6.26 -21.70 35.76
N TYR A 142 7.58 -21.57 35.60
CA TYR A 142 8.18 -20.31 35.15
C TYR A 142 7.68 -19.86 33.77
N PHE A 143 7.41 -20.79 32.84
CA PHE A 143 6.80 -20.45 31.55
C PHE A 143 5.39 -19.88 31.69
N LEU A 144 4.58 -20.39 32.64
CA LEU A 144 3.28 -19.80 32.95
C LEU A 144 3.40 -18.39 33.53
N VAL A 145 4.36 -18.16 34.42
CA VAL A 145 4.62 -16.83 35.01
C VAL A 145 5.07 -15.84 33.93
N VAL A 146 5.99 -16.24 33.06
CA VAL A 146 6.43 -15.42 31.93
C VAL A 146 5.27 -15.14 30.97
N GLY A 147 4.47 -16.15 30.63
CA GLY A 147 3.27 -15.96 29.80
C GLY A 147 2.27 -14.97 30.40
N ALA A 148 2.04 -15.01 31.71
CA ALA A 148 1.13 -14.08 32.39
C ALA A 148 1.69 -12.65 32.40
N ALA A 149 3.01 -12.50 32.61
CA ALA A 149 3.69 -11.21 32.49
C ALA A 149 3.61 -10.65 31.06
N ILE A 150 3.79 -11.50 30.04
CA ILE A 150 3.62 -11.12 28.63
C ILE A 150 2.20 -10.64 28.37
N TRP A 151 1.18 -11.36 28.84
CA TRP A 151 -0.20 -10.93 28.66
C TRP A 151 -0.46 -9.51 29.20
N ALA A 152 -0.09 -9.26 30.46
CA ALA A 152 -0.28 -7.95 31.07
C ALA A 152 0.53 -6.86 30.36
N SER A 153 1.79 -7.14 30.03
CA SER A 153 2.69 -6.17 29.39
C SER A 153 2.32 -5.88 27.94
N SER A 154 1.90 -6.88 27.15
CA SER A 154 1.44 -6.67 25.77
C SER A 154 0.10 -5.95 25.70
N TRP A 155 -0.79 -6.17 26.67
CA TRP A 155 -2.02 -5.39 26.78
C TRP A 155 -1.70 -3.92 27.05
N ALA A 156 -0.80 -3.65 28.01
CA ALA A 156 -0.37 -2.29 28.34
C ALA A 156 0.30 -1.61 27.12
N GLU A 157 1.20 -2.30 26.44
CA GLU A 157 1.87 -1.84 25.22
C GLU A 157 0.86 -1.46 24.13
N ILE A 158 0.09 -2.42 23.64
CA ILE A 158 -0.75 -2.24 22.43
C ILE A 158 -1.91 -1.30 22.73
N SER A 159 -2.60 -1.46 23.86
CA SER A 159 -3.81 -0.69 24.17
C SER A 159 -3.48 0.78 24.42
N CYS A 160 -2.40 1.08 25.14
CA CYS A 160 -2.06 2.45 25.48
C CYS A 160 -1.47 3.22 24.28
N TRP A 161 -0.55 2.61 23.52
CA TRP A 161 0.04 3.24 22.32
C TRP A 161 -1.00 3.45 21.21
N MET A 162 -1.94 2.53 21.03
CA MET A 162 -3.00 2.69 20.05
C MET A 162 -3.96 3.83 20.44
N TRP A 163 -4.34 3.91 21.72
CA TRP A 163 -5.30 4.93 22.17
C TRP A 163 -4.71 6.34 22.17
N THR A 164 -3.49 6.53 22.69
CA THR A 164 -2.81 7.85 22.68
C THR A 164 -2.61 8.36 21.26
N GLY A 165 -2.24 7.49 20.32
CA GLY A 165 -2.07 7.86 18.91
C GLY A 165 -3.37 8.35 18.26
N GLU A 166 -4.50 7.70 18.54
CA GLU A 166 -5.81 8.14 18.05
C GLU A 166 -6.25 9.48 18.65
N ARG A 167 -6.04 9.68 19.96
CA ARG A 167 -6.39 10.93 20.65
C ARG A 167 -5.62 12.11 20.07
N GLN A 168 -4.31 11.96 19.87
CA GLN A 168 -3.45 12.98 19.29
C GLN A 168 -3.79 13.26 17.83
N SER A 169 -4.01 12.21 17.02
CA SER A 169 -4.45 12.33 15.62
C SER A 169 -5.77 13.08 15.50
N THR A 170 -6.75 12.75 16.35
CA THR A 170 -8.06 13.44 16.41
C THR A 170 -7.89 14.93 16.69
N ARG A 171 -7.07 15.30 17.70
CA ARG A 171 -6.80 16.71 18.02
C ARG A 171 -6.10 17.45 16.90
N MET A 172 -5.10 16.82 16.29
CA MET A 172 -4.37 17.38 15.16
C MET A 172 -5.31 17.64 13.98
N ARG A 173 -6.17 16.68 13.62
CA ARG A 173 -7.16 16.85 12.52
C ARG A 173 -8.14 17.99 12.79
N ILE A 174 -8.65 18.09 14.03
CA ILE A 174 -9.56 19.18 14.42
C ILE A 174 -8.84 20.53 14.30
N LYS A 175 -7.64 20.65 14.86
CA LYS A 175 -6.84 21.89 14.81
C LYS A 175 -6.43 22.27 13.40
N TYR A 176 -6.11 21.28 12.56
CA TYR A 176 -5.76 21.51 11.17
C TYR A 176 -6.97 22.00 10.36
N LEU A 177 -8.15 21.38 10.51
CA LEU A 177 -9.37 21.83 9.85
C LEU A 177 -9.78 23.23 10.33
N GLU A 178 -9.72 23.49 11.63
CA GLU A 178 -9.98 24.81 12.22
C GLU A 178 -9.04 25.87 11.63
N ALA A 179 -7.74 25.57 11.53
CA ALA A 179 -6.75 26.47 10.93
C ALA A 179 -7.01 26.72 9.44
N ALA A 180 -7.39 25.68 8.69
CA ALA A 180 -7.70 25.79 7.26
C ALA A 180 -8.95 26.62 6.98
N LEU A 181 -10.01 26.45 7.78
CA LEU A 181 -11.25 27.22 7.65
C LEU A 181 -11.08 28.70 8.04
N ASN A 182 -10.10 29.02 8.89
CA ASN A 182 -9.80 30.38 9.31
C ASN A 182 -8.82 31.12 8.37
N GLN A 183 -8.32 30.49 7.30
CA GLN A 183 -7.51 31.19 6.30
C GLN A 183 -8.37 32.08 5.41
N ASP A 184 -7.78 33.16 4.90
CA ASP A 184 -8.40 34.02 3.90
C ASP A 184 -8.63 33.29 2.57
N ILE A 185 -9.60 33.78 1.79
CA ILE A 185 -9.95 33.17 0.49
C ILE A 185 -8.77 33.26 -0.49
N GLN A 186 -7.94 34.31 -0.38
CA GLN A 186 -6.78 34.52 -1.24
C GLN A 186 -5.76 33.39 -1.07
N TYR A 187 -5.49 32.92 0.15
CA TYR A 187 -4.65 31.75 0.40
C TYR A 187 -5.03 30.51 -0.44
N PHE A 188 -6.34 30.27 -0.63
CA PHE A 188 -6.85 29.16 -1.44
C PHE A 188 -6.82 29.42 -2.96
N ASP A 189 -6.65 30.66 -3.37
CA ASP A 189 -6.54 31.06 -4.78
C ASP A 189 -5.07 31.10 -5.24
N THR A 190 -4.12 31.35 -4.33
CA THR A 190 -2.70 31.56 -4.69
C THR A 190 -1.75 30.48 -4.19
N GLU A 191 -1.95 29.92 -2.99
CA GLU A 191 -0.93 29.09 -2.32
C GLU A 191 -1.32 27.62 -2.21
N VAL A 192 -2.58 27.32 -1.88
CA VAL A 192 -3.01 25.95 -1.57
C VAL A 192 -4.29 25.58 -2.30
N ARG A 193 -4.28 24.43 -2.96
CA ARG A 193 -5.50 23.88 -3.55
C ARG A 193 -6.34 23.25 -2.44
N THR A 194 -7.65 23.40 -2.54
CA THR A 194 -8.64 22.67 -1.74
C THR A 194 -8.29 21.18 -1.58
N SER A 195 -7.85 20.53 -2.66
CA SER A 195 -7.49 19.12 -2.69
C SER A 195 -6.32 18.76 -1.78
N ASP A 196 -5.43 19.70 -1.49
CA ASP A 196 -4.23 19.47 -0.69
C ASP A 196 -4.56 19.53 0.80
N VAL A 197 -5.48 20.39 1.21
CA VAL A 197 -6.05 20.40 2.58
C VAL A 197 -6.76 19.09 2.88
N VAL A 198 -7.59 18.60 1.95
CA VAL A 198 -8.28 17.31 2.10
C VAL A 198 -7.28 16.15 2.16
N PHE A 199 -6.23 16.19 1.34
CA PHE A 199 -5.18 15.19 1.35
C PHE A 199 -4.46 15.15 2.70
N ALA A 200 -4.10 16.29 3.28
CA ALA A 200 -3.43 16.37 4.57
C ALA A 200 -4.28 15.77 5.71
N ILE A 201 -5.59 16.04 5.73
CA ILE A 201 -6.51 15.50 6.75
C ILE A 201 -6.66 13.97 6.64
N ASN A 202 -6.56 13.41 5.43
CA ASN A 202 -6.82 12.00 5.18
C ASN A 202 -5.56 11.13 5.16
N THR A 203 -4.48 11.64 4.58
CA THR A 203 -3.28 10.85 4.30
C THR A 203 -2.16 11.23 5.26
N ASP A 204 -1.80 12.51 5.34
CA ASP A 204 -0.70 12.96 6.20
C ASP A 204 -1.02 12.73 7.67
N ALA A 205 -2.26 13.02 8.07
CA ALA A 205 -2.69 12.76 9.44
C ALA A 205 -2.64 11.27 9.82
N VAL A 206 -2.99 10.37 8.89
CA VAL A 206 -2.89 8.92 9.09
C VAL A 206 -1.43 8.48 9.18
N MET A 207 -0.53 9.05 8.35
CA MET A 207 0.90 8.73 8.42
C MET A 207 1.53 9.14 9.74
N VAL A 208 1.19 10.34 10.25
CA VAL A 208 1.61 10.80 11.57
C VAL A 208 1.05 9.88 12.66
N GLN A 209 -0.25 9.59 12.63
CA GLN A 209 -0.90 8.66 13.56
C GLN A 209 -0.22 7.29 13.58
N ASP A 210 0.06 6.72 12.41
CA ASP A 210 0.75 5.43 12.27
C ASP A 210 2.14 5.47 12.91
N ALA A 211 2.84 6.60 12.86
CA ALA A 211 4.17 6.77 13.44
C ALA A 211 4.14 6.90 14.97
N ILE A 212 3.20 7.67 15.52
CA ILE A 212 3.10 7.97 16.96
C ILE A 212 2.28 6.95 17.76
N SER A 213 1.74 5.92 17.11
CA SER A 213 0.90 4.88 17.72
C SER A 213 1.67 3.55 17.89
N GLU A 214 1.17 2.46 17.32
CA GLU A 214 1.66 1.09 17.52
C GLU A 214 3.12 0.92 17.08
N LYS A 215 3.55 1.59 16.01
CA LYS A 215 4.92 1.45 15.48
C LYS A 215 5.98 1.90 16.48
N LEU A 216 5.71 2.95 17.24
CA LEU A 216 6.64 3.43 18.25
C LEU A 216 6.73 2.47 19.45
N GLY A 217 5.60 1.92 19.89
CA GLY A 217 5.57 0.84 20.87
C GLY A 217 6.40 -0.37 20.42
N ASN A 218 6.15 -0.85 19.20
CA ASN A 218 6.91 -1.94 18.58
C ASN A 218 8.42 -1.63 18.48
N PHE A 219 8.79 -0.39 18.17
CA PHE A 219 10.20 0.02 18.12
C PHE A 219 10.87 -0.11 19.50
N ILE A 220 10.22 0.38 20.56
CA ILE A 220 10.72 0.28 21.94
C ILE A 220 10.82 -1.18 22.36
N HIS A 221 9.80 -1.98 22.06
CA HIS A 221 9.80 -3.43 22.28
C HIS A 221 11.02 -4.09 21.65
N TYR A 222 11.26 -3.88 20.35
CA TYR A 222 12.38 -4.52 19.66
C TYR A 222 13.73 -4.01 20.15
N MET A 223 13.83 -2.74 20.55
CA MET A 223 15.03 -2.23 21.19
C MET A 223 15.28 -2.92 22.54
N ALA A 224 14.22 -3.14 23.34
CA ALA A 224 14.32 -3.88 24.59
C ALA A 224 14.74 -5.34 24.36
N THR A 225 14.20 -6.02 23.34
CA THR A 225 14.64 -7.37 22.93
C THR A 225 16.10 -7.39 22.48
N PHE A 226 16.54 -6.38 21.72
CA PHE A 226 17.93 -6.25 21.28
C PHE A 226 18.87 -6.16 22.48
N VAL A 227 18.63 -5.18 23.37
CA VAL A 227 19.48 -4.93 24.54
C VAL A 227 19.46 -6.14 25.47
N SER A 228 18.28 -6.65 25.83
CA SER A 228 18.18 -7.81 26.73
C SER A 228 18.78 -9.08 26.14
N GLY A 229 18.66 -9.31 24.82
CA GLY A 229 19.28 -10.43 24.13
C GLY A 229 20.80 -10.44 24.25
N PHE A 230 21.44 -9.28 24.10
CA PHE A 230 22.89 -9.13 24.32
C PHE A 230 23.27 -9.23 25.80
N VAL A 231 22.52 -8.60 26.70
CA VAL A 231 22.79 -8.68 28.15
C VAL A 231 22.74 -10.14 28.63
N VAL A 232 21.70 -10.90 28.25
CA VAL A 232 21.60 -12.34 28.55
C VAL A 232 22.74 -13.11 27.89
N GLY A 233 23.10 -12.78 26.65
CA GLY A 233 24.19 -13.45 25.94
C GLY A 233 25.57 -13.25 26.56
N PHE A 234 25.92 -12.01 26.90
CA PHE A 234 27.21 -11.66 27.53
C PHE A 234 27.35 -12.22 28.94
N THR A 235 26.25 -12.26 29.70
CA THR A 235 26.23 -12.85 31.05
C THR A 235 26.27 -14.38 31.02
N ALA A 236 25.77 -15.01 29.95
CA ALA A 236 25.81 -16.47 29.80
C ALA A 236 27.13 -16.97 29.21
N VAL A 237 27.47 -16.58 27.97
CA VAL A 237 28.71 -17.00 27.28
C VAL A 237 29.23 -15.85 26.41
N TRP A 238 30.06 -14.99 26.99
CA TRP A 238 30.57 -13.79 26.33
C TRP A 238 31.31 -14.08 25.01
N GLN A 239 32.01 -15.22 24.90
CA GLN A 239 32.71 -15.59 23.67
C GLN A 239 31.74 -15.80 22.49
N LEU A 240 30.60 -16.46 22.72
CA LEU A 240 29.57 -16.68 21.68
C LEU A 240 28.81 -15.39 21.34
N ALA A 241 28.61 -14.53 22.33
CA ALA A 241 28.00 -13.22 22.11
C ALA A 241 28.86 -12.34 21.19
N LEU A 242 30.19 -12.32 21.38
CA LEU A 242 31.12 -11.59 20.51
C LEU A 242 31.12 -12.12 19.08
N VAL A 243 31.13 -13.45 18.90
CA VAL A 243 31.07 -14.06 17.56
C VAL A 243 29.79 -13.63 16.84
N THR A 244 28.66 -13.60 17.55
CA THR A 244 27.39 -13.17 16.95
C THR A 244 27.41 -11.68 16.63
N LEU A 245 27.93 -10.84 17.53
CA LEU A 245 28.07 -9.40 17.32
C LEU A 245 28.91 -9.08 16.07
N ALA A 246 29.94 -9.86 15.77
CA ALA A 246 30.76 -9.70 14.57
C ALA A 246 30.00 -9.95 13.26
N VAL A 247 28.95 -10.79 13.28
CA VAL A 247 28.14 -11.12 12.09
C VAL A 247 27.01 -10.12 11.86
N VAL A 248 26.54 -9.43 12.90
CA VAL A 248 25.43 -8.45 12.80
C VAL A 248 25.71 -7.34 11.75
N PRO A 249 26.88 -6.69 11.71
CA PRO A 249 27.19 -5.69 10.68
C PRO A 249 27.11 -6.24 9.25
N LEU A 250 27.55 -7.48 9.02
CA LEU A 250 27.48 -8.11 7.70
C LEU A 250 26.03 -8.29 7.25
N ILE A 251 25.16 -8.79 8.14
CA ILE A 251 23.73 -8.93 7.85
C ILE A 251 23.09 -7.57 7.62
N ALA A 252 23.46 -6.55 8.41
CA ALA A 252 22.95 -5.19 8.26
C ALA A 252 23.35 -4.57 6.90
N VAL A 253 24.58 -4.76 6.44
CA VAL A 253 25.05 -4.28 5.13
C VAL A 253 24.29 -4.97 3.99
N ILE A 254 24.15 -6.30 4.02
CA ILE A 254 23.38 -7.04 3.01
C ILE A 254 21.92 -6.58 3.00
N GLY A 255 21.33 -6.43 4.19
CA GLY A 255 19.97 -5.92 4.37
C GLY A 255 19.79 -4.49 3.84
N ALA A 256 20.75 -3.60 4.10
CA ALA A 256 20.72 -2.22 3.62
C ALA A 256 20.86 -2.12 2.09
N ILE A 257 21.75 -2.91 1.48
CA ILE A 257 21.89 -2.99 0.02
C ILE A 257 20.59 -3.51 -0.60
N HIS A 258 20.00 -4.55 -0.02
CA HIS A 258 18.73 -5.10 -0.47
C HIS A 258 17.59 -4.06 -0.36
N ALA A 259 17.44 -3.43 0.81
CA ALA A 259 16.38 -2.46 1.08
C ALA A 259 16.47 -1.23 0.16
N THR A 260 17.67 -0.68 -0.03
CA THR A 260 17.88 0.50 -0.89
C THR A 260 17.65 0.17 -2.37
N THR A 261 18.11 -0.99 -2.83
CA THR A 261 17.87 -1.43 -4.22
C THR A 261 16.40 -1.67 -4.47
N LEU A 262 15.71 -2.35 -3.53
CA LEU A 262 14.28 -2.60 -3.62
C LEU A 262 13.48 -1.30 -3.61
N ALA A 263 13.81 -0.35 -2.74
CA ALA A 263 13.15 0.95 -2.68
C ALA A 263 13.29 1.73 -3.99
N LYS A 264 14.49 1.77 -4.58
CA LYS A 264 14.75 2.44 -5.86
C LYS A 264 13.96 1.80 -7.02
N LEU A 265 13.99 0.48 -7.14
CA LEU A 265 13.27 -0.23 -8.20
C LEU A 265 11.75 -0.13 -8.04
N SER A 266 11.26 -0.27 -6.81
CA SER A 266 9.84 -0.14 -6.49
C SER A 266 9.32 1.26 -6.77
N SER A 267 10.10 2.31 -6.45
CA SER A 267 9.75 3.69 -6.77
C SER A 267 9.60 3.91 -8.28
N LYS A 268 10.56 3.44 -9.08
CA LYS A 268 10.49 3.52 -10.55
C LYS A 268 9.31 2.75 -11.12
N SER A 269 9.02 1.57 -10.57
CA SER A 269 7.86 0.77 -10.99
C SER A 269 6.54 1.48 -10.68
N GLN A 270 6.46 2.15 -9.53
CA GLN A 270 5.27 2.92 -9.12
C GLN A 270 5.07 4.16 -10.01
N GLU A 271 6.15 4.84 -10.40
CA GLU A 271 6.11 5.97 -11.33
C GLU A 271 5.59 5.55 -12.71
N ALA A 272 6.10 4.44 -13.26
CA ALA A 272 5.61 3.88 -14.52
C ALA A 272 4.13 3.48 -14.46
N LEU A 273 3.68 2.92 -13.32
CA LEU A 273 2.27 2.62 -13.09
C LEU A 273 1.40 3.89 -12.97
N SER A 274 1.92 4.95 -12.33
CA SER A 274 1.24 6.24 -12.26
C SER A 274 1.05 6.85 -13.65
N GLN A 275 2.08 6.80 -14.51
CA GLN A 275 1.96 7.25 -15.91
C GLN A 275 0.90 6.47 -16.68
N ALA A 276 0.88 5.13 -16.56
CA ALA A 276 -0.17 4.32 -17.17
C ALA A 276 -1.56 4.68 -16.61
N GLY A 277 -1.66 4.91 -15.29
CA GLY A 277 -2.87 5.37 -14.62
C GLY A 277 -3.37 6.71 -15.18
N ASN A 278 -2.50 7.70 -15.37
CA ASN A 278 -2.84 9.00 -15.92
C ASN A 278 -3.40 8.89 -17.35
N ILE A 279 -2.83 8.02 -18.19
CA ILE A 279 -3.34 7.77 -19.56
C ILE A 279 -4.76 7.19 -19.51
N ALA A 280 -4.97 6.15 -18.70
CA ALA A 280 -6.29 5.53 -18.56
C ALA A 280 -7.32 6.53 -18.03
N GLU A 281 -6.90 7.35 -17.07
CA GLU A 281 -7.76 8.33 -16.43
C GLU A 281 -8.18 9.45 -17.40
N GLN A 282 -7.23 10.08 -18.11
CA GLN A 282 -7.54 11.10 -19.12
C GLN A 282 -8.48 10.54 -20.20
N THR A 283 -8.26 9.29 -20.61
CA THR A 283 -9.11 8.58 -21.56
C THR A 283 -10.54 8.39 -21.03
N ILE A 284 -10.70 7.96 -19.78
CA ILE A 284 -12.02 7.70 -19.17
C ILE A 284 -12.76 9.01 -18.90
N VAL A 285 -12.08 10.04 -18.40
CA VAL A 285 -12.68 11.37 -18.18
C VAL A 285 -13.19 11.96 -19.50
N GLN A 286 -12.44 11.76 -20.58
CA GLN A 286 -12.77 12.25 -21.92
C GLN A 286 -13.41 11.17 -22.81
N ILE A 287 -14.08 10.17 -22.22
CA ILE A 287 -14.57 8.99 -22.96
C ILE A 287 -15.49 9.36 -24.13
N ARG A 288 -16.27 10.43 -24.01
CA ARG A 288 -17.14 10.90 -25.11
C ARG A 288 -16.34 11.39 -26.32
N THR A 289 -15.23 12.10 -26.08
CA THR A 289 -14.31 12.56 -27.13
C THR A 289 -13.60 11.36 -27.75
N VAL A 290 -13.08 10.45 -26.93
CA VAL A 290 -12.40 9.23 -27.40
C VAL A 290 -13.32 8.40 -28.31
N MET A 291 -14.58 8.19 -27.90
CA MET A 291 -15.57 7.43 -28.66
C MET A 291 -16.06 8.18 -29.91
N ALA A 292 -16.11 9.53 -29.87
CA ALA A 292 -16.51 10.36 -31.02
C ALA A 292 -15.48 10.29 -32.16
N PHE A 293 -14.19 10.31 -31.82
CA PHE A 293 -13.08 10.29 -32.78
C PHE A 293 -12.52 8.87 -33.03
N VAL A 294 -13.16 7.83 -32.50
CA VAL A 294 -12.76 6.42 -32.71
C VAL A 294 -11.32 6.14 -32.23
N GLY A 295 -10.96 6.74 -31.10
CA GLY A 295 -9.61 6.68 -30.54
C GLY A 295 -9.40 5.57 -29.51
N GLU A 296 -10.34 4.63 -29.36
CA GLU A 296 -10.28 3.58 -28.33
C GLU A 296 -9.04 2.69 -28.50
N SER A 297 -8.73 2.28 -29.75
CA SER A 297 -7.56 1.47 -30.07
C SER A 297 -6.24 2.18 -29.74
N ARG A 298 -6.14 3.48 -30.07
CA ARG A 298 -4.97 4.31 -29.76
C ARG A 298 -4.76 4.43 -28.26
N ALA A 299 -5.83 4.66 -27.50
CA ALA A 299 -5.77 4.74 -26.04
C ALA A 299 -5.32 3.40 -25.42
N ILE A 300 -5.85 2.26 -25.89
CA ILE A 300 -5.44 0.93 -25.44
C ILE A 300 -3.96 0.66 -25.75
N GLN A 301 -3.48 1.05 -26.93
CA GLN A 301 -2.07 0.88 -27.31
C GLN A 301 -1.13 1.75 -26.47
N ALA A 302 -1.50 3.00 -26.20
CA ALA A 302 -0.74 3.90 -25.33
C ALA A 302 -0.66 3.33 -23.89
N TYR A 303 -1.80 2.90 -23.35
CA TYR A 303 -1.87 2.26 -22.03
C TYR A 303 -1.03 0.97 -21.97
N THR A 304 -1.13 0.11 -22.98
CA THR A 304 -0.36 -1.13 -23.08
C THR A 304 1.15 -0.86 -23.14
N SER A 305 1.57 0.17 -23.86
CA SER A 305 2.98 0.55 -23.99
C SER A 305 3.54 1.07 -22.67
N ALA A 306 2.77 1.89 -21.94
CA ALA A 306 3.13 2.35 -20.59
C ALA A 306 3.22 1.17 -19.60
N LEU A 307 2.27 0.22 -19.64
CA LEU A 307 2.29 -0.97 -18.78
C LEU A 307 3.49 -1.89 -19.03
N LYS A 308 3.96 -2.04 -20.28
CA LYS A 308 5.16 -2.84 -20.59
C LYS A 308 6.40 -2.36 -19.85
N ILE A 309 6.54 -1.05 -19.63
CA ILE A 309 7.64 -0.46 -18.85
C ILE A 309 7.54 -0.90 -17.38
N ALA A 310 6.35 -0.75 -16.79
CA ALA A 310 6.08 -1.19 -15.43
C ALA A 310 6.33 -2.70 -15.25
N GLN A 311 5.90 -3.53 -16.21
CA GLN A 311 6.11 -4.98 -16.19
C GLN A 311 7.60 -5.36 -16.19
N ARG A 312 8.42 -4.74 -17.04
CA ARG A 312 9.88 -4.99 -17.09
C ARG A 312 10.57 -4.60 -15.77
N LEU A 313 10.16 -3.49 -15.15
CA LEU A 313 10.63 -3.10 -13.83
C LEU A 313 10.16 -4.07 -12.74
N GLY A 314 8.93 -4.59 -12.86
CA GLY A 314 8.38 -5.63 -12.02
C GLY A 314 9.24 -6.89 -12.01
N TYR A 315 9.69 -7.37 -13.17
CA TYR A 315 10.60 -8.52 -13.26
C TYR A 315 11.94 -8.29 -12.54
N LYS A 316 12.55 -7.11 -12.74
CA LYS A 316 13.80 -6.73 -12.03
C LYS A 316 13.59 -6.64 -10.52
N THR A 317 12.45 -6.12 -10.10
CA THR A 317 12.06 -6.02 -8.68
C THR A 317 11.89 -7.41 -8.06
N GLY A 318 11.19 -8.32 -8.74
CA GLY A 318 11.02 -9.70 -8.31
C GLY A 318 12.35 -10.44 -8.17
N PHE A 319 13.26 -10.29 -9.14
CA PHE A 319 14.60 -10.88 -9.09
C PHE A 319 15.44 -10.31 -7.93
N SER A 320 15.46 -8.98 -7.75
CA SER A 320 16.16 -8.34 -6.64
C SER A 320 15.63 -8.79 -5.27
N LYS A 321 14.31 -8.97 -5.16
CA LYS A 321 13.66 -9.49 -3.93
C LYS A 321 14.11 -10.93 -3.63
N GLY A 322 14.08 -11.81 -4.61
CA GLY A 322 14.53 -13.19 -4.45
C GLY A 322 16.01 -13.29 -4.04
N MET A 323 16.89 -12.55 -4.72
CA MET A 323 18.32 -12.55 -4.42
C MET A 323 18.64 -11.97 -3.03
N GLY A 324 18.01 -10.85 -2.65
CA GLY A 324 18.22 -10.22 -1.34
C GLY A 324 17.75 -11.09 -0.18
N LEU A 325 16.58 -11.72 -0.31
CA LEU A 325 16.08 -12.72 0.64
C LEU A 325 17.04 -13.91 0.75
N GLY A 326 17.46 -14.48 -0.38
CA GLY A 326 18.39 -15.61 -0.41
C GLY A 326 19.73 -15.30 0.26
N ALA A 327 20.34 -14.15 -0.04
CA ALA A 327 21.61 -13.72 0.55
C ALA A 327 21.50 -13.52 2.07
N THR A 328 20.38 -12.96 2.54
CA THR A 328 20.12 -12.78 3.97
C THR A 328 20.01 -14.13 4.68
N TYR A 329 19.21 -15.06 4.14
CA TYR A 329 19.08 -16.41 4.70
C TYR A 329 20.40 -17.18 4.70
N PHE A 330 21.14 -17.13 3.58
CA PHE A 330 22.45 -17.78 3.48
C PHE A 330 23.41 -17.30 4.57
N THR A 331 23.49 -15.99 4.80
CA THR A 331 24.35 -15.39 5.83
C THR A 331 23.93 -15.83 7.24
N VAL A 332 22.62 -15.85 7.53
CA VAL A 332 22.08 -16.33 8.81
C VAL A 332 22.40 -17.82 9.04
N PHE A 333 22.26 -18.67 8.03
CA PHE A 333 22.61 -20.09 8.15
C PHE A 333 24.12 -20.32 8.32
N CYS A 334 24.97 -19.54 7.65
CA CYS A 334 26.42 -19.58 7.88
C CYS A 334 26.76 -19.15 9.32
N CYS A 335 26.08 -18.13 9.85
CA CYS A 335 26.21 -17.71 11.24
C CYS A 335 25.84 -18.84 12.21
N TYR A 336 24.71 -19.53 11.99
CA TYR A 336 24.33 -20.68 12.80
C TYR A 336 25.36 -21.80 12.76
N ALA A 337 25.90 -22.13 11.58
CA ALA A 337 26.93 -23.15 11.45
C ALA A 337 28.19 -22.78 12.24
N LEU A 338 28.64 -21.52 12.15
CA LEU A 338 29.79 -21.02 12.90
C LEU A 338 29.55 -21.06 14.41
N LEU A 339 28.38 -20.59 14.86
CA LEU A 339 28.00 -20.57 16.27
C LEU A 339 27.90 -21.99 16.84
N LEU A 340 27.28 -22.93 16.13
CA LEU A 340 27.20 -24.33 16.56
C LEU A 340 28.59 -24.98 16.62
N TRP A 341 29.46 -24.72 15.63
CA TRP A 341 30.83 -25.25 15.62
C TRP A 341 31.65 -24.72 16.80
N TYR A 342 31.69 -23.40 16.99
CA TYR A 342 32.46 -22.78 18.07
C TYR A 342 31.85 -23.05 19.46
N GLY A 343 30.52 -23.08 19.56
CA GLY A 343 29.83 -23.50 20.79
C GLY A 343 30.15 -24.95 21.15
N GLY A 344 30.16 -25.86 20.17
CA GLY A 344 30.59 -27.24 20.37
C GLY A 344 32.06 -27.37 20.78
N TYR A 345 32.93 -26.46 20.34
CA TYR A 345 34.31 -26.36 20.84
C TYR A 345 34.34 -25.93 22.32
N LEU A 346 33.61 -24.87 22.70
CA LEU A 346 33.57 -24.39 24.08
C LEU A 346 33.00 -25.43 25.06
N VAL A 347 31.99 -26.19 24.63
CA VAL A 347 31.39 -27.26 25.45
C VAL A 347 32.37 -28.43 25.63
N ARG A 348 33.07 -28.86 24.56
CA ARG A 348 34.05 -29.97 24.64
C ARG A 348 35.26 -29.66 25.52
N HIS A 349 35.68 -28.40 25.56
CA HIS A 349 36.77 -27.93 26.42
C HIS A 349 36.31 -27.47 27.81
N HIS A 350 35.06 -27.75 28.19
CA HIS A 350 34.49 -27.42 29.51
C HIS A 350 34.48 -25.91 29.86
N TYR A 351 34.51 -25.03 28.87
CA TYR A 351 34.35 -23.58 29.07
C TYR A 351 32.89 -23.17 29.29
N THR A 352 31.93 -23.96 28.82
CA THR A 352 30.49 -23.73 29.00
C THR A 352 29.69 -25.04 28.89
N ASN A 353 28.39 -24.98 29.21
CA ASN A 353 27.47 -26.10 29.08
C ASN A 353 26.57 -25.94 27.84
N GLY A 354 26.09 -27.07 27.29
CA GLY A 354 25.27 -27.09 26.07
C GLY A 354 24.01 -26.21 26.14
N GLY A 355 23.31 -26.18 27.28
CA GLY A 355 22.13 -25.33 27.46
C GLY A 355 22.46 -23.83 27.39
N LEU A 356 23.50 -23.39 28.13
CA LEU A 356 23.95 -21.99 28.14
C LEU A 356 24.48 -21.54 26.78
N ALA A 357 25.19 -22.41 26.08
CA ALA A 357 25.65 -22.14 24.71
C ALA A 357 24.46 -21.92 23.75
N ILE A 358 23.46 -22.81 23.78
CA ILE A 358 22.27 -22.71 22.93
C ILE A 358 21.46 -21.45 23.25
N ALA A 359 21.20 -21.17 24.54
CA ALA A 359 20.46 -19.96 24.91
C ALA A 359 21.20 -18.68 24.53
N THR A 360 22.52 -18.65 24.64
CA THR A 360 23.34 -17.50 24.20
C THR A 360 23.20 -17.29 22.70
N MET A 361 23.31 -18.35 21.90
CA MET A 361 23.16 -18.26 20.44
C MET A 361 21.77 -17.73 20.04
N PHE A 362 20.70 -18.28 20.61
CA PHE A 362 19.34 -17.84 20.29
C PHE A 362 19.04 -16.43 20.81
N SER A 363 19.47 -16.08 22.03
CA SER A 363 19.18 -14.77 22.63
C SER A 363 19.89 -13.64 21.87
N VAL A 364 21.16 -13.83 21.53
CA VAL A 364 21.94 -12.80 20.82
C VAL A 364 21.52 -12.70 19.36
N MET A 365 21.12 -13.79 18.71
CA MET A 365 20.67 -13.73 17.32
C MET A 365 19.24 -13.18 17.19
N ILE A 366 18.33 -13.53 18.12
CA ILE A 366 16.97 -12.97 18.15
C ILE A 366 17.03 -11.47 18.53
N GLY A 367 17.89 -11.10 19.48
CA GLY A 367 18.12 -9.72 19.86
C GLY A 367 18.82 -8.93 18.76
N GLY A 368 19.93 -9.45 18.21
CA GLY A 368 20.78 -8.80 17.20
C GLY A 368 20.19 -8.69 15.81
N LEU A 369 19.07 -9.36 15.53
CA LEU A 369 18.27 -9.18 14.31
C LEU A 369 16.93 -8.53 14.67
N PRO A 370 16.84 -7.18 14.64
CA PRO A 370 15.59 -6.48 14.87
C PRO A 370 14.49 -7.08 14.00
N SER A 371 13.39 -7.51 14.60
CA SER A 371 12.26 -8.11 13.86
C SER A 371 11.68 -7.15 12.82
N SER A 372 11.87 -5.83 12.96
CA SER A 372 11.56 -4.83 11.93
C SER A 372 12.37 -5.03 10.64
N ALA A 373 13.64 -5.44 10.73
CA ALA A 373 14.44 -5.78 9.55
C ALA A 373 14.01 -7.13 8.93
N ARG A 374 13.47 -8.07 9.71
CA ARG A 374 12.87 -9.32 9.20
C ARG A 374 11.49 -9.09 8.56
N ASN A 375 10.66 -8.23 9.16
CA ASN A 375 9.28 -7.95 8.73
C ASN A 375 9.20 -6.89 7.62
N SER A 376 10.15 -5.97 7.54
CA SER A 376 10.26 -5.01 6.42
C SER A 376 10.63 -5.70 5.09
N VAL A 377 11.21 -6.90 5.16
CA VAL A 377 11.61 -7.69 3.99
C VAL A 377 10.47 -8.58 3.49
N SER A 378 9.54 -8.97 4.37
CA SER A 378 8.35 -9.77 4.04
C SER A 378 7.09 -8.94 3.78
N SER A 379 7.00 -7.72 4.33
CA SER A 379 5.92 -6.80 4.02
C SER A 379 6.03 -6.40 2.55
N PRO A 380 5.02 -6.64 1.71
CA PRO A 380 5.00 -6.00 0.42
C PRO A 380 5.02 -4.49 0.70
N ILE A 381 6.03 -3.77 0.19
CA ILE A 381 5.98 -2.32 0.02
C ILE A 381 4.98 -2.02 -1.12
N ILE A 382 3.81 -2.63 -1.04
CA ILE A 382 2.66 -2.46 -1.91
C ILE A 382 1.57 -2.06 -0.94
N ALA A 383 1.08 -0.83 -1.11
CA ALA A 383 0.18 -0.10 -0.22
C ALA A 383 0.86 0.61 0.97
N ARG A 384 1.54 1.72 0.67
CA ARG A 384 1.52 2.92 1.53
C ARG A 384 1.89 4.20 0.77
N ASN A 385 2.53 4.08 -0.40
CA ASN A 385 2.79 5.20 -1.31
C ASN A 385 1.81 5.33 -2.50
N SER A 386 0.65 4.64 -2.47
CA SER A 386 -0.39 4.74 -3.52
C SER A 386 -0.93 6.17 -3.71
N SER A 387 -0.63 7.07 -2.78
CA SER A 387 -1.16 8.43 -2.75
C SER A 387 -0.14 9.48 -3.22
N TYR A 388 1.15 9.17 -3.29
CA TYR A 388 2.23 10.14 -3.52
C TYR A 388 2.42 10.55 -5.00
N GLY A 389 1.69 9.95 -5.94
CA GLY A 389 1.87 10.23 -7.37
C GLY A 389 0.56 10.30 -8.16
N ARG A 390 -0.55 10.66 -7.51
CA ARG A 390 -1.87 10.78 -8.15
C ARG A 390 -2.02 12.15 -8.80
N SER A 391 -2.22 12.18 -10.12
CA SER A 391 -2.63 13.36 -10.90
C SER A 391 -3.83 14.06 -10.24
N PRO A 392 -3.96 15.40 -10.30
CA PRO A 392 -5.08 16.14 -9.70
C PRO A 392 -6.47 15.63 -10.08
N TYR A 393 -6.60 15.02 -11.26
CA TYR A 393 -7.86 14.48 -11.77
C TYR A 393 -8.19 13.08 -11.18
N SER A 394 -7.17 12.27 -10.83
CA SER A 394 -7.34 10.91 -10.28
C SER A 394 -8.04 10.90 -8.92
N ARG A 395 -8.05 12.06 -8.24
CA ARG A 395 -8.67 12.24 -6.92
C ARG A 395 -10.20 12.22 -7.02
N ARG A 396 -10.81 12.78 -8.07
CA ARG A 396 -12.28 12.75 -8.28
C ARG A 396 -12.84 11.35 -8.56
N LEU A 397 -12.09 10.52 -9.29
CA LEU A 397 -12.50 9.16 -9.63
C LEU A 397 -12.32 8.18 -8.46
N SER A 398 -11.34 8.39 -7.58
CA SER A 398 -11.24 7.58 -6.36
C SER A 398 -12.32 7.89 -5.34
N ASP A 399 -12.78 9.15 -5.27
CA ASP A 399 -13.96 9.50 -4.48
C ASP A 399 -15.20 8.82 -5.08
N PHE A 400 -15.35 8.78 -6.40
CA PHE A 400 -16.42 8.03 -7.07
C PHE A 400 -16.29 6.49 -6.98
N SER A 401 -15.10 5.97 -6.71
CA SER A 401 -14.83 4.53 -6.59
C SER A 401 -14.89 4.03 -5.15
N THR A 402 -14.84 4.93 -4.16
CA THR A 402 -14.89 4.57 -2.72
C THR A 402 -16.15 5.10 -2.02
N SER A 403 -16.82 6.10 -2.59
CA SER A 403 -18.22 6.43 -2.28
C SER A 403 -19.10 6.11 -3.49
N ASP A 404 -20.22 5.44 -3.24
CA ASP A 404 -21.29 5.10 -4.19
C ASP A 404 -21.15 3.80 -5.00
N PHE A 405 -20.98 2.67 -4.28
CA PHE A 405 -21.74 1.46 -4.60
C PHE A 405 -22.21 0.75 -3.32
N SER A 406 -22.79 1.50 -2.39
CA SER A 406 -23.69 0.87 -1.42
C SER A 406 -24.96 0.50 -2.19
N LEU A 407 -25.17 -0.79 -2.43
CA LEU A 407 -26.47 -1.34 -2.79
C LEU A 407 -27.52 -0.72 -1.86
N SER A 408 -28.32 0.21 -2.38
CA SER A 408 -29.64 0.50 -1.85
C SER A 408 -30.51 -0.73 -2.14
N LEU A 409 -30.24 -1.81 -1.41
CA LEU A 409 -31.15 -2.94 -1.30
C LEU A 409 -32.33 -2.43 -0.51
N ASP A 410 -33.41 -2.20 -1.25
CA ASP A 410 -34.74 -1.94 -0.73
C ASP A 410 -35.01 -2.88 0.47
N ALA A 411 -35.35 -2.26 1.60
CA ALA A 411 -35.49 -2.93 2.88
C ALA A 411 -36.80 -3.73 2.93
N SER A 412 -36.88 -4.85 2.22
CA SER A 412 -38.08 -5.70 2.28
C SER A 412 -37.88 -7.16 1.89
N HIS A 413 -36.83 -7.86 2.32
CA HIS A 413 -36.86 -9.34 2.35
C HIS A 413 -36.00 -9.94 3.49
N PRO A 414 -36.47 -11.02 4.17
CA PRO A 414 -35.84 -11.52 5.38
C PRO A 414 -34.54 -12.29 5.08
N ASN A 415 -33.51 -11.95 5.86
CA ASN A 415 -32.18 -12.55 5.86
C ASN A 415 -32.20 -14.03 6.27
N TYR A 416 -31.95 -14.96 5.33
CA TYR A 416 -31.31 -16.26 5.61
C TYR A 416 -30.94 -17.00 4.30
N ARG A 417 -29.87 -16.59 3.57
CA ARG A 417 -29.16 -17.46 2.57
C ARG A 417 -27.96 -16.85 1.82
N LEU A 418 -27.61 -15.57 1.98
CA LEU A 418 -26.56 -14.92 1.15
C LEU A 418 -25.13 -15.48 1.32
N GLU A 419 -24.77 -16.03 2.48
CA GLU A 419 -23.37 -16.40 2.77
C GLU A 419 -22.88 -17.61 1.95
N LYS A 420 -23.76 -18.56 1.59
CA LYS A 420 -23.39 -19.75 0.81
C LYS A 420 -23.24 -19.49 -0.68
N LEU A 421 -23.89 -18.47 -1.24
CA LEU A 421 -23.77 -18.10 -2.66
C LEU A 421 -22.47 -17.33 -2.92
N ALA A 422 -22.11 -16.41 -2.02
CA ALA A 422 -20.90 -15.60 -2.13
C ALA A 422 -19.63 -16.47 -2.22
N PHE A 423 -19.51 -17.53 -1.41
CA PHE A 423 -18.34 -18.41 -1.45
C PHE A 423 -18.22 -19.19 -2.79
N LYS A 424 -19.36 -19.61 -3.36
CA LYS A 424 -19.40 -20.36 -4.63
C LYS A 424 -19.00 -19.47 -5.82
N GLU A 425 -19.50 -18.23 -5.86
CA GLU A 425 -19.13 -17.22 -6.86
C GLU A 425 -17.68 -16.76 -6.71
N GLN A 426 -17.18 -16.69 -5.48
CA GLN A 426 -15.79 -16.36 -5.20
C GLN A 426 -14.83 -17.48 -5.64
N ALA A 427 -15.19 -18.74 -5.40
CA ALA A 427 -14.42 -19.90 -5.84
C ALA A 427 -14.42 -20.05 -7.37
N SER A 428 -15.53 -19.80 -8.06
CA SER A 428 -15.58 -19.81 -9.53
C SER A 428 -14.71 -18.70 -10.15
N SER A 429 -14.71 -17.52 -9.53
CA SER A 429 -13.85 -16.39 -9.92
C SER A 429 -12.35 -16.70 -9.77
N PHE A 430 -11.96 -17.39 -8.69
CA PHE A 430 -10.56 -17.79 -8.46
C PHE A 430 -10.05 -18.80 -9.51
N TRP A 431 -10.84 -19.81 -9.84
CA TRP A 431 -10.48 -20.80 -10.87
C TRP A 431 -10.38 -20.18 -12.26
N ARG A 432 -11.27 -19.24 -12.56
CA ARG A 432 -11.20 -18.47 -13.81
C ARG A 432 -9.91 -17.64 -13.89
N LEU A 433 -9.51 -16.99 -12.80
CA LEU A 433 -8.25 -16.25 -12.74
C LEU A 433 -7.04 -17.18 -12.92
N ALA A 434 -7.03 -18.33 -12.24
CA ALA A 434 -5.98 -19.34 -12.41
C ALA A 434 -5.89 -19.83 -13.87
N LYS A 435 -7.04 -19.98 -14.54
CA LYS A 435 -7.11 -20.32 -15.97
C LYS A 435 -6.58 -19.20 -16.87
N MET A 436 -6.81 -17.92 -16.55
CA MET A 436 -6.22 -16.80 -17.29
C MET A 436 -4.68 -16.78 -17.19
N ASN A 437 -4.13 -17.31 -16.09
CA ASN A 437 -2.68 -17.45 -15.90
C ASN A 437 -2.11 -18.75 -16.48
N SER A 438 -2.89 -19.55 -17.21
CA SER A 438 -2.42 -20.84 -17.74
C SER A 438 -1.19 -20.75 -18.67
N PRO A 439 -0.96 -19.68 -19.46
CA PRO A 439 0.24 -19.59 -20.29
C PRO A 439 1.56 -19.55 -19.48
N GLU A 440 1.51 -19.10 -18.23
CA GLU A 440 2.68 -18.93 -17.36
C GLU A 440 2.82 -20.05 -16.31
N TRP A 441 2.13 -21.19 -16.50
CA TRP A 441 2.07 -22.30 -15.53
C TRP A 441 3.44 -22.85 -15.12
N THR A 442 4.43 -22.78 -16.02
CA THR A 442 5.80 -23.23 -15.76
C THR A 442 6.47 -22.40 -14.66
N TYR A 443 6.29 -21.07 -14.67
CA TYR A 443 6.80 -20.19 -13.61
C TYR A 443 6.12 -20.47 -12.28
N ALA A 444 4.80 -20.69 -12.29
CA ALA A 444 4.05 -21.05 -11.09
C ALA A 444 4.51 -22.40 -10.50
N LEU A 445 4.80 -23.39 -11.35
CA LEU A 445 5.32 -24.69 -10.92
C LEU A 445 6.71 -24.57 -10.31
N VAL A 446 7.64 -23.88 -10.98
CA VAL A 446 9.01 -23.66 -10.48
C VAL A 446 8.97 -22.90 -9.15
N GLY A 447 8.15 -21.86 -9.05
CA GLY A 447 7.93 -21.12 -7.80
C GLY A 447 7.35 -21.99 -6.69
N SER A 448 6.40 -22.86 -7.00
CA SER A 448 5.78 -23.78 -6.04
C SER A 448 6.77 -24.79 -5.49
N ILE A 449 7.56 -25.43 -6.38
CA ILE A 449 8.65 -26.35 -5.99
C ILE A 449 9.68 -25.62 -5.12
N GLY A 450 10.09 -24.41 -5.52
CA GLY A 450 10.99 -23.56 -4.73
C GLY A 450 10.42 -23.24 -3.34
N SER A 451 9.12 -22.98 -3.23
CA SER A 451 8.46 -22.72 -1.95
C SER A 451 8.41 -23.97 -1.06
N VAL A 452 8.19 -25.15 -1.62
CA VAL A 452 8.19 -26.43 -0.89
C VAL A 452 9.60 -26.73 -0.35
N ILE A 453 10.64 -26.54 -1.17
CA ILE A 453 12.03 -26.72 -0.75
C ILE A 453 12.36 -25.71 0.36
N CYS A 454 12.08 -24.42 0.16
CA CYS A 454 12.36 -23.40 1.16
C CYS A 454 11.59 -23.62 2.48
N GLY A 455 10.31 -24.00 2.40
CA GLY A 455 9.49 -24.33 3.57
C GLY A 455 10.02 -25.54 4.33
N SER A 456 10.46 -26.59 3.62
CA SER A 456 11.03 -27.79 4.25
C SER A 456 12.39 -27.56 4.92
N LEU A 457 13.18 -26.57 4.47
CA LEU A 457 14.44 -26.19 5.14
C LEU A 457 14.22 -25.74 6.59
N SER A 458 13.09 -25.09 6.90
CA SER A 458 12.77 -24.68 8.27
C SER A 458 12.54 -25.88 9.21
N ALA A 459 11.81 -26.89 8.72
CA ALA A 459 11.58 -28.14 9.43
C ALA A 459 12.87 -28.97 9.55
N PHE A 460 13.69 -28.99 8.48
CA PHE A 460 15.00 -29.64 8.49
C PHE A 460 15.94 -28.97 9.49
N PHE A 461 15.98 -27.64 9.55
CA PHE A 461 16.77 -26.90 10.54
C PHE A 461 16.34 -27.22 11.97
N ALA A 462 15.02 -27.26 12.25
CA ALA A 462 14.49 -27.66 13.55
C ALA A 462 14.90 -29.10 13.91
N TYR A 463 14.86 -30.00 12.93
CA TYR A 463 15.32 -31.38 13.09
C TYR A 463 16.82 -31.45 13.38
N VAL A 464 17.67 -30.74 12.62
CA VAL A 464 19.13 -30.70 12.82
C VAL A 464 19.47 -30.13 14.19
N LEU A 465 18.83 -29.02 14.60
CA LEU A 465 18.99 -28.45 15.94
C LEU A 465 18.62 -29.47 17.03
N SER A 466 17.51 -30.18 16.84
CA SER A 466 17.10 -31.24 17.75
C SER A 466 18.02 -32.46 17.71
N ALA A 467 18.66 -32.75 16.56
CA ALA A 467 19.61 -33.83 16.41
C ALA A 467 20.93 -33.51 17.12
N VAL A 468 21.41 -32.26 17.05
CA VAL A 468 22.56 -31.76 17.82
C VAL A 468 22.32 -31.89 19.33
N LEU A 469 21.11 -31.54 19.81
CA LEU A 469 20.69 -31.80 21.19
C LEU A 469 20.69 -33.31 21.53
N SER A 470 20.39 -34.16 20.55
CA SER A 470 20.31 -35.62 20.76
C SER A 470 21.64 -36.37 20.71
N VAL A 471 22.65 -35.84 20.02
CA VAL A 471 24.03 -36.37 20.03
C VAL A 471 24.60 -36.36 21.45
N TYR A 472 24.08 -35.51 22.32
CA TYR A 472 24.42 -35.53 23.73
C TYR A 472 23.72 -36.64 24.54
N TYR A 473 22.58 -37.22 24.10
CA TYR A 473 21.74 -38.09 24.95
C TYR A 473 20.74 -39.01 24.18
N SER A 474 21.10 -40.12 23.51
CA SER A 474 20.04 -40.95 22.84
C SER A 474 20.21 -42.49 22.78
N GLN A 475 19.08 -43.23 22.89
CA GLN A 475 18.55 -44.25 21.94
C GLN A 475 17.00 -44.50 22.08
N ASP A 476 16.33 -44.97 20.99
CA ASP A 476 14.90 -45.07 20.51
C ASP A 476 13.71 -45.56 21.40
N HIS A 477 12.37 -45.32 21.21
CA HIS A 477 11.48 -44.85 20.11
C HIS A 477 10.32 -43.89 20.57
N ALA A 478 9.58 -43.30 19.60
CA ALA A 478 8.65 -42.15 19.76
C ALA A 478 7.22 -42.38 19.22
N TYR A 479 6.19 -42.06 20.02
CA TYR A 479 4.81 -41.72 19.59
C TYR A 479 4.01 -41.24 20.83
N MET A 480 3.73 -39.93 21.01
CA MET A 480 2.57 -39.44 21.81
C MET A 480 2.42 -37.91 21.97
N ILE A 481 3.37 -37.06 21.55
CA ILE A 481 3.29 -35.59 21.82
C ILE A 481 2.56 -34.80 20.71
N ARG A 482 2.15 -35.47 19.62
CA ARG A 482 1.59 -34.84 18.41
C ARG A 482 0.10 -34.46 18.50
N GLN A 483 -0.70 -35.03 19.42
CA GLN A 483 -2.16 -34.91 19.35
C GLN A 483 -2.79 -33.74 20.14
N ILE A 484 -2.10 -33.13 21.11
CA ILE A 484 -2.69 -32.09 21.99
C ILE A 484 -1.99 -30.73 21.86
N VAL A 485 -0.65 -30.70 21.85
CA VAL A 485 0.12 -29.45 21.89
C VAL A 485 0.12 -28.74 20.54
N PHE A 486 0.23 -29.49 19.43
CA PHE A 486 0.37 -28.91 18.10
C PHE A 486 -0.84 -28.06 17.66
N PRO A 487 -2.11 -28.55 17.76
CA PRO A 487 -3.26 -27.73 17.43
C PRO A 487 -3.37 -26.45 18.29
N LEU A 488 -2.98 -26.53 19.56
CA LEU A 488 -3.06 -25.40 20.49
C LEU A 488 -1.99 -24.33 20.19
N VAL A 489 -0.77 -24.73 19.85
CA VAL A 489 0.28 -23.80 19.39
C VAL A 489 -0.12 -23.14 18.07
N VAL A 490 -0.63 -23.92 17.10
CA VAL A 490 -1.10 -23.36 15.82
C VAL A 490 -2.23 -22.35 16.07
N ALA A 491 -3.23 -22.70 16.89
CA ALA A 491 -4.33 -21.82 17.22
C ALA A 491 -3.85 -20.54 17.93
N ALA A 492 -2.94 -20.65 18.91
CA ALA A 492 -2.37 -19.52 19.61
C ALA A 492 -1.61 -18.58 18.67
N THR A 493 -0.74 -19.11 17.80
CA THR A 493 0.03 -18.29 16.85
C THR A 493 -0.86 -17.66 15.78
N VAL A 494 -1.92 -18.35 15.32
CA VAL A 494 -2.91 -17.76 14.40
C VAL A 494 -3.66 -16.61 15.08
N LEU A 495 -4.14 -16.81 16.31
CA LEU A 495 -4.83 -15.77 17.09
C LEU A 495 -3.91 -14.55 17.29
N GLN A 496 -2.65 -14.76 17.71
CA GLN A 496 -1.65 -13.70 17.86
C GLN A 496 -1.54 -12.86 16.57
N LYS A 497 -1.38 -13.52 15.42
CA LYS A 497 -1.24 -12.84 14.13
C LYS A 497 -2.51 -12.13 13.66
N MET A 498 -3.69 -12.69 13.97
CA MET A 498 -4.97 -12.03 13.69
C MET A 498 -5.14 -10.76 14.51
N PHE A 499 -4.77 -10.78 15.80
CA PHE A 499 -4.83 -9.59 16.66
C PHE A 499 -3.80 -8.52 16.25
N MET A 500 -2.60 -8.91 15.79
CA MET A 500 -1.60 -7.97 15.23
C MET A 500 -2.02 -7.33 13.90
N LYS A 501 -2.61 -8.11 12.97
CA LYS A 501 -3.11 -7.54 11.70
C LYS A 501 -4.36 -6.65 11.92
N GLY A 502 -4.98 -6.75 13.08
CA GLY A 502 -6.16 -5.99 13.49
C GLY A 502 -7.43 -6.40 12.74
N PHE A 503 -8.57 -6.27 13.42
CA PHE A 503 -9.87 -6.13 12.77
C PHE A 503 -9.84 -4.84 11.94
N SER A 504 -9.38 -4.95 10.69
CA SER A 504 -9.06 -3.82 9.81
C SER A 504 -10.28 -3.21 9.12
N GLY A 505 -11.46 -3.85 9.19
CA GLY A 505 -12.64 -3.40 8.45
C GLY A 505 -13.37 -2.18 9.03
N ASP A 506 -13.31 -1.94 10.34
CA ASP A 506 -14.33 -1.10 11.00
C ASP A 506 -13.92 0.35 11.32
N LEU A 507 -12.62 0.68 11.26
CA LEU A 507 -12.11 2.02 11.61
C LEU A 507 -12.12 2.98 10.42
N GLU A 508 -11.76 2.50 9.23
CA GLU A 508 -11.73 3.32 8.02
C GLU A 508 -13.15 3.80 7.66
N ALA A 509 -14.14 2.90 7.76
CA ALA A 509 -15.56 3.25 7.64
C ALA A 509 -16.06 4.19 8.74
N ALA A 510 -15.43 4.20 9.93
CA ALA A 510 -15.79 5.15 11.00
C ALA A 510 -15.25 6.56 10.71
N HIS A 511 -14.10 6.68 10.03
CA HIS A 511 -13.52 7.96 9.64
C HIS A 511 -14.12 8.56 8.37
N SER A 512 -14.65 7.74 7.45
CA SER A 512 -15.13 8.20 6.14
C SER A 512 -16.13 9.36 6.24
N LYS A 513 -17.07 9.31 7.18
CA LYS A 513 -18.07 10.36 7.39
C LYS A 513 -17.46 11.69 7.84
N ALA A 514 -16.47 11.66 8.73
CA ALA A 514 -15.78 12.88 9.18
C ALA A 514 -14.92 13.45 8.04
N THR A 515 -14.22 12.58 7.32
CA THR A 515 -13.43 12.93 6.14
C THR A 515 -14.28 13.58 5.04
N GLN A 516 -15.43 12.98 4.71
CA GLN A 516 -16.34 13.51 3.69
C GLN A 516 -16.84 14.90 4.08
N LEU A 517 -17.25 15.09 5.33
CA LEU A 517 -17.68 16.39 5.84
C LEU A 517 -16.57 17.45 5.71
N ALA A 518 -15.32 17.12 6.06
CA ALA A 518 -14.20 18.03 5.89
C ALA A 518 -13.94 18.35 4.41
N ALA A 519 -14.03 17.35 3.53
CA ALA A 519 -13.85 17.53 2.09
C ALA A 519 -14.93 18.43 1.48
N GLU A 520 -16.19 18.22 1.81
CA GLU A 520 -17.32 19.05 1.36
C GLU A 520 -17.20 20.49 1.85
N ALA A 521 -16.77 20.69 3.10
CA ALA A 521 -16.58 22.01 3.68
C ALA A 521 -15.45 22.79 3.01
N VAL A 522 -14.30 22.15 2.78
CA VAL A 522 -13.15 22.79 2.10
C VAL A 522 -13.46 23.01 0.62
N ALA A 523 -14.16 22.08 -0.04
CA ALA A 523 -14.57 22.24 -1.44
C ALA A 523 -15.55 23.41 -1.65
N ASN A 524 -16.41 23.66 -0.66
CA ASN A 524 -17.36 24.77 -0.69
C ASN A 524 -16.95 25.89 0.27
N LEU A 525 -15.65 26.09 0.49
CA LEU A 525 -15.14 27.02 1.51
C LEU A 525 -15.73 28.42 1.40
N ARG A 526 -15.84 28.97 0.18
CA ARG A 526 -16.44 30.29 -0.04
C ARG A 526 -17.88 30.36 0.44
N THR A 527 -18.65 29.30 0.25
CA THR A 527 -20.02 29.18 0.75
C THR A 527 -20.03 29.10 2.27
N VAL A 528 -19.16 28.28 2.86
CA VAL A 528 -19.04 28.15 4.32
C VAL A 528 -18.72 29.50 4.96
N ALA A 529 -17.79 30.25 4.37
CA ALA A 529 -17.39 31.58 4.81
C ALA A 529 -18.50 32.63 4.63
N ALA A 530 -19.20 32.61 3.49
CA ALA A 530 -20.31 33.51 3.24
C ALA A 530 -21.45 33.35 4.27
N PHE A 531 -21.65 32.13 4.79
CA PHE A 531 -22.64 31.83 5.82
C PHE A 531 -22.09 31.84 7.25
N ASN A 532 -20.82 32.23 7.46
CA ASN A 532 -20.15 32.26 8.78
C ASN A 532 -20.38 30.95 9.58
N SER A 533 -20.24 29.82 8.89
CA SER A 533 -20.60 28.48 9.39
C SER A 533 -19.39 27.61 9.78
N GLU A 534 -18.19 28.17 9.80
CA GLU A 534 -16.91 27.50 10.10
C GLU A 534 -16.98 26.80 11.46
N SER A 535 -17.41 27.53 12.50
CA SER A 535 -17.56 26.97 13.86
C SER A 535 -18.54 25.79 13.90
N LYS A 536 -19.62 25.85 13.11
CA LYS A 536 -20.60 24.76 13.01
C LYS A 536 -20.01 23.54 12.32
N ILE A 537 -19.23 23.74 11.26
CA ILE A 537 -18.52 22.65 10.56
C ILE A 537 -17.49 21.99 11.48
N VAL A 538 -16.67 22.76 12.19
CA VAL A 538 -15.69 22.23 13.15
C VAL A 538 -16.37 21.45 14.27
N GLY A 539 -17.52 21.92 14.77
CA GLY A 539 -18.32 21.22 15.77
C GLY A 539 -18.87 19.88 15.25
N LEU A 540 -19.42 19.87 14.03
CA LEU A 540 -19.91 18.64 13.38
C LEU A 540 -18.76 17.65 13.13
N PHE A 541 -17.61 18.14 12.67
CA PHE A 541 -16.42 17.31 12.44
C PHE A 541 -15.93 16.67 13.75
N THR A 542 -15.83 17.46 14.82
CA THR A 542 -15.46 16.99 16.16
C THR A 542 -16.42 15.92 16.69
N SER A 543 -17.73 16.13 16.51
CA SER A 543 -18.75 15.14 16.93
C SER A 543 -18.62 13.83 16.15
N ASN A 544 -18.38 13.89 14.83
CA ASN A 544 -18.21 12.67 14.02
C ASN A 544 -16.91 11.92 14.36
N LEU A 545 -15.85 12.59 14.83
CA LEU A 545 -14.61 11.96 15.27
C LEU A 545 -14.73 11.21 16.62
N GLN A 546 -15.78 11.43 17.41
CA GLN A 546 -16.00 10.67 18.65
C GLN A 546 -16.24 9.17 18.40
N THR A 547 -16.87 8.83 17.26
CA THR A 547 -17.15 7.43 16.92
C THR A 547 -15.87 6.64 16.63
N PRO A 548 -14.96 7.11 15.74
CA PRO A 548 -13.62 6.53 15.60
C PRO A 548 -12.88 6.41 16.91
N LEU A 549 -12.87 7.46 17.74
CA LEU A 549 -12.13 7.49 19.00
C LEU A 549 -12.62 6.40 19.98
N ARG A 550 -13.94 6.23 20.13
CA ARG A 550 -14.53 5.18 20.98
C ARG A 550 -14.31 3.77 20.41
N ARG A 551 -14.41 3.60 19.08
CA ARG A 551 -14.12 2.32 18.41
C ARG A 551 -12.65 1.95 18.54
N CYS A 552 -11.75 2.91 18.39
CA CYS A 552 -10.31 2.72 18.53
C CYS A 552 -9.95 2.32 19.96
N PHE A 553 -10.55 2.94 20.98
CA PHE A 553 -10.38 2.52 22.37
C PHE A 553 -10.69 1.03 22.55
N TRP A 554 -11.91 0.59 22.19
CA TRP A 554 -12.30 -0.81 22.33
C TRP A 554 -11.48 -1.75 21.47
N LYS A 555 -11.13 -1.35 20.24
CA LYS A 555 -10.23 -2.11 19.39
C LYS A 555 -8.86 -2.29 20.04
N GLY A 556 -8.29 -1.24 20.63
CA GLY A 556 -7.03 -1.31 21.37
C GLY A 556 -7.12 -2.32 22.52
N GLN A 557 -8.20 -2.27 23.32
CA GLN A 557 -8.42 -3.22 24.41
C GLN A 557 -8.53 -4.67 23.92
N ILE A 558 -9.31 -4.91 22.86
CA ILE A 558 -9.51 -6.23 22.26
C ILE A 558 -8.21 -6.74 21.62
N ALA A 559 -7.49 -5.88 20.90
CA ALA A 559 -6.23 -6.23 20.25
C ALA A 559 -5.15 -6.55 21.26
N GLY A 560 -4.93 -5.68 22.26
CA GLY A 560 -3.93 -5.88 23.30
C GLY A 560 -4.22 -7.09 24.18
N SER A 561 -5.48 -7.25 24.63
CA SER A 561 -5.87 -8.40 25.45
C SER A 561 -5.84 -9.69 24.64
N GLY A 562 -6.37 -9.67 23.42
CA GLY A 562 -6.41 -10.84 22.54
C GLY A 562 -5.01 -11.32 22.15
N TYR A 563 -4.11 -10.38 21.83
CA TYR A 563 -2.70 -10.68 21.60
C TYR A 563 -2.06 -11.30 22.84
N GLY A 564 -2.26 -10.69 24.02
CA GLY A 564 -1.64 -11.16 25.25
C GLY A 564 -2.20 -12.51 25.72
N ILE A 565 -3.50 -12.77 25.56
CA ILE A 565 -4.10 -14.09 25.80
C ILE A 565 -3.52 -15.12 24.83
N ALA A 566 -3.37 -14.78 23.54
CA ALA A 566 -2.76 -15.68 22.56
C ALA A 566 -1.32 -16.02 22.94
N GLN A 567 -0.53 -15.04 23.39
CA GLN A 567 0.80 -15.27 23.94
C GLN A 567 0.76 -16.14 25.20
N PHE A 568 -0.10 -15.83 26.17
CA PHE A 568 -0.24 -16.65 27.37
C PHE A 568 -0.57 -18.10 27.04
N LEU A 569 -1.54 -18.34 26.14
CA LEU A 569 -1.90 -19.68 25.68
C LEU A 569 -0.73 -20.38 24.99
N LEU A 570 0.10 -19.66 24.24
CA LEU A 570 1.32 -20.19 23.64
C LEU A 570 2.29 -20.70 24.72
N TYR A 571 2.61 -19.88 25.72
CA TYR A 571 3.51 -20.30 26.81
C TYR A 571 2.89 -21.36 27.73
N ALA A 572 1.57 -21.32 27.95
CA ALA A 572 0.82 -22.34 28.66
C ALA A 572 0.85 -23.68 27.91
N SER A 573 0.82 -23.67 26.58
CA SER A 573 1.00 -24.87 25.76
C SER A 573 2.38 -25.50 25.97
N TYR A 574 3.41 -24.67 26.15
CA TYR A 574 4.77 -25.13 26.42
C TYR A 574 4.85 -25.76 27.81
N ALA A 575 4.28 -25.11 28.81
CA ALA A 575 4.18 -25.64 30.16
C ALA A 575 3.41 -26.97 30.21
N LEU A 576 2.27 -27.06 29.52
CA LEU A 576 1.46 -28.28 29.43
C LEU A 576 2.24 -29.41 28.73
N GLY A 577 2.93 -29.07 27.63
CA GLY A 577 3.80 -30.01 26.91
C GLY A 577 4.90 -30.56 27.79
N LEU A 578 5.57 -29.70 28.57
CA LEU A 578 6.62 -30.10 29.52
C LEU A 578 6.09 -30.88 30.73
N TRP A 579 4.90 -30.54 31.24
CA TRP A 579 4.24 -31.29 32.30
C TRP A 579 3.91 -32.73 31.84
N TYR A 580 3.28 -32.85 30.67
CA TYR A 580 2.94 -34.15 30.10
C TYR A 580 4.18 -34.96 29.72
N ALA A 581 5.20 -34.28 29.19
CA ALA A 581 6.52 -34.84 28.96
C ALA A 581 7.12 -35.46 30.22
N SER A 582 7.09 -34.73 31.34
CA SER A 582 7.58 -35.22 32.62
C SER A 582 6.77 -36.42 33.13
N TRP A 583 5.45 -36.41 32.92
CA TRP A 583 4.58 -37.52 33.31
C TRP A 583 4.92 -38.81 32.54
N LEU A 584 5.16 -38.71 31.23
CA LEU A 584 5.56 -39.85 30.39
C LEU A 584 6.89 -40.46 30.84
N VAL A 585 7.86 -39.62 31.19
CA VAL A 585 9.18 -40.06 31.66
C VAL A 585 9.09 -40.71 33.03
N LYS A 586 8.30 -40.14 33.95
CA LYS A 586 8.10 -40.70 35.29
C LYS A 586 7.48 -42.10 35.27
N HIS A 587 6.62 -42.40 34.30
CA HIS A 587 5.97 -43.72 34.17
C HIS A 587 6.77 -44.69 33.28
N GLY A 588 7.97 -44.33 32.82
CA GLY A 588 8.82 -45.18 31.97
C GLY A 588 8.26 -45.42 30.57
N ILE A 589 7.28 -44.62 30.13
CA ILE A 589 6.63 -44.76 28.81
C ILE A 589 7.52 -44.16 27.71
N SER A 590 8.31 -43.14 28.05
CA SER A 590 9.20 -42.45 27.10
C SER A 590 10.45 -41.93 27.80
N ASP A 591 11.52 -41.71 27.02
CA ASP A 591 12.74 -41.07 27.52
C ASP A 591 12.74 -39.59 27.26
N PHE A 592 13.32 -38.86 28.20
CA PHE A 592 13.36 -37.41 28.21
C PHE A 592 13.87 -36.78 26.89
N SER A 593 14.96 -37.34 26.32
CA SER A 593 15.56 -36.87 25.05
C SER A 593 14.61 -36.94 23.86
N LYS A 594 13.74 -37.95 23.81
CA LYS A 594 12.74 -38.10 22.74
C LYS A 594 11.60 -37.11 22.93
N THR A 595 11.20 -36.96 24.18
CA THR A 595 10.10 -36.09 24.58
C THR A 595 10.41 -34.63 24.25
N ILE A 596 11.61 -34.14 24.55
CA ILE A 596 12.03 -32.77 24.22
C ILE A 596 12.25 -32.56 22.71
N ARG A 597 12.71 -33.57 21.98
CA ARG A 597 12.84 -33.54 20.51
C ARG A 597 11.50 -33.30 19.83
N VAL A 598 10.51 -34.12 20.17
CA VAL A 598 9.17 -33.99 19.57
C VAL A 598 8.54 -32.64 19.97
N PHE A 599 8.74 -32.21 21.22
CA PHE A 599 8.31 -30.89 21.66
C PHE A 599 8.90 -29.76 20.79
N MET A 600 10.22 -29.78 20.54
CA MET A 600 10.90 -28.77 19.72
C MET A 600 10.45 -28.75 18.26
N VAL A 601 10.34 -29.93 17.65
CA VAL A 601 9.88 -30.04 16.26
C VAL A 601 8.45 -29.51 16.12
N LEU A 602 7.56 -29.82 17.06
CA LEU A 602 6.18 -29.34 17.02
C LEU A 602 6.09 -27.83 17.26
N MET A 603 6.90 -27.27 18.16
CA MET A 603 6.95 -25.83 18.41
C MET A 603 7.33 -25.04 17.15
N VAL A 604 8.39 -25.47 16.45
CA VAL A 604 8.84 -24.78 15.22
C VAL A 604 7.87 -25.01 14.06
N SER A 605 7.37 -26.24 13.88
CA SER A 605 6.46 -26.59 12.78
C SER A 605 5.10 -25.88 12.90
N ALA A 606 4.62 -25.65 14.12
CA ALA A 606 3.35 -24.98 14.37
C ALA A 606 3.38 -23.51 13.94
N ASN A 607 4.51 -22.82 14.08
CA ASN A 607 4.66 -21.45 13.56
C ASN A 607 4.51 -21.40 12.04
N GLY A 608 5.12 -22.34 11.30
CA GLY A 608 4.98 -22.43 9.83
C GLY A 608 3.53 -22.65 9.37
N ALA A 609 2.82 -23.57 10.04
CA ALA A 609 1.39 -23.79 9.79
C ALA A 609 0.55 -22.54 10.09
N ALA A 610 0.82 -21.86 11.21
CA ALA A 610 0.11 -20.64 11.58
C ALA A 610 0.35 -19.48 10.59
N GLU A 611 1.57 -19.32 10.05
CA GLU A 611 1.82 -18.31 9.01
C GLU A 611 0.92 -18.52 7.79
N THR A 612 0.77 -19.77 7.35
CA THR A 612 -0.04 -20.13 6.19
C THR A 612 -1.51 -19.80 6.41
N LEU A 613 -2.06 -20.13 7.59
CA LEU A 613 -3.45 -19.80 7.94
C LEU A 613 -3.70 -18.28 7.96
N THR A 614 -2.70 -17.48 8.31
CA THR A 614 -2.84 -16.01 8.41
C THR A 614 -2.84 -15.28 7.06
N LEU A 615 -2.60 -16.00 5.97
CA LEU A 615 -2.74 -15.51 4.60
C LEU A 615 -4.17 -15.71 4.05
N ALA A 616 -4.97 -16.60 4.65
CA ALA A 616 -6.32 -16.90 4.17
C ALA A 616 -7.22 -15.66 4.01
N PRO A 617 -7.24 -14.67 4.94
CA PRO A 617 -8.02 -13.45 4.76
C PRO A 617 -7.60 -12.62 3.55
N ASP A 618 -6.31 -12.61 3.21
CA ASP A 618 -5.77 -11.84 2.09
C ASP A 618 -6.22 -12.46 0.75
N PHE A 619 -6.27 -13.78 0.66
CA PHE A 619 -6.87 -14.49 -0.49
C PHE A 619 -8.37 -14.20 -0.62
N ILE A 620 -9.11 -14.15 0.50
CA ILE A 620 -10.54 -13.81 0.50
C ILE A 620 -10.76 -12.34 0.06
N LYS A 621 -9.94 -11.41 0.52
CA LYS A 621 -10.00 -10.00 0.07
C LYS A 621 -9.70 -9.88 -1.42
N GLY A 622 -8.65 -10.56 -1.91
CA GLY A 622 -8.30 -10.60 -3.33
C GLY A 622 -9.43 -11.16 -4.20
N GLY A 623 -10.07 -12.25 -3.75
CA GLY A 623 -11.22 -12.83 -4.46
C GLY A 623 -12.42 -11.88 -4.59
N ARG A 624 -12.70 -11.05 -3.57
CA ARG A 624 -13.78 -10.05 -3.62
C ARG A 624 -13.48 -8.91 -4.60
N ALA A 625 -12.26 -8.39 -4.59
CA ALA A 625 -11.85 -7.33 -5.54
C ALA A 625 -11.97 -7.79 -7.00
N MET A 626 -11.76 -9.09 -7.27
CA MET A 626 -11.86 -9.65 -8.63
C MET A 626 -13.29 -9.70 -9.17
N GLN A 627 -14.33 -9.76 -8.33
CA GLN A 627 -15.72 -9.83 -8.79
C GLN A 627 -16.07 -8.58 -9.63
N SER A 628 -15.78 -7.39 -9.11
CA SER A 628 -16.01 -6.13 -9.84
C SER A 628 -15.27 -6.06 -11.19
N VAL A 629 -14.06 -6.62 -11.26
CA VAL A 629 -13.28 -6.68 -12.51
C VAL A 629 -13.97 -7.61 -13.50
N PHE A 630 -14.41 -8.80 -13.07
CA PHE A 630 -15.10 -9.75 -13.96
C PHE A 630 -16.48 -9.25 -14.37
N ASP A 631 -17.22 -8.59 -13.48
CA ASP A 631 -18.51 -7.97 -13.81
C ASP A 631 -18.36 -6.96 -14.95
N LEU A 632 -17.28 -6.16 -14.95
CA LEU A 632 -17.01 -5.23 -16.04
C LEU A 632 -16.52 -5.94 -17.32
N LEU A 633 -15.64 -6.95 -17.21
CA LEU A 633 -15.12 -7.69 -18.36
C LEU A 633 -16.20 -8.52 -19.08
N ASP A 634 -17.17 -9.05 -18.35
CA ASP A 634 -18.27 -9.85 -18.90
C ASP A 634 -19.48 -9.02 -19.31
N ARG A 635 -19.53 -7.74 -18.90
CA ARG A 635 -20.61 -6.84 -19.26
C ARG A 635 -20.63 -6.64 -20.77
N LYS A 636 -21.68 -7.17 -21.40
CA LYS A 636 -21.98 -6.92 -22.82
C LYS A 636 -22.55 -5.51 -22.98
N THR A 637 -22.08 -4.79 -23.99
CA THR A 637 -22.61 -3.48 -24.38
C THR A 637 -23.90 -3.64 -25.18
N GLU A 638 -24.87 -2.74 -24.98
CA GLU A 638 -26.11 -2.72 -25.77
C GLU A 638 -25.86 -2.24 -27.20
N ILE A 639 -24.94 -1.28 -27.39
CA ILE A 639 -24.52 -0.77 -28.69
C ILE A 639 -23.16 -1.39 -29.02
N GLU A 640 -23.13 -2.35 -29.94
CA GLU A 640 -21.89 -2.96 -30.43
C GLU A 640 -21.22 -2.06 -31.49
N PRO A 641 -20.03 -1.49 -31.23
CA PRO A 641 -19.41 -0.56 -32.16
C PRO A 641 -18.89 -1.22 -33.44
N ASP A 642 -18.44 -2.47 -33.33
CA ASP A 642 -17.82 -3.26 -34.41
C ASP A 642 -18.66 -4.49 -34.78
N ASP A 643 -19.96 -4.27 -34.97
CA ASP A 643 -20.88 -5.33 -35.41
C ASP A 643 -20.44 -5.90 -36.79
N PRO A 644 -20.08 -7.20 -36.89
CA PRO A 644 -19.62 -7.81 -38.14
C PRO A 644 -20.73 -7.96 -39.18
N ASP A 645 -22.00 -7.95 -38.76
CA ASP A 645 -23.17 -8.01 -39.65
C ASP A 645 -23.62 -6.61 -40.10
N ALA A 646 -22.96 -5.55 -39.60
CA ALA A 646 -23.27 -4.20 -39.98
C ALA A 646 -22.83 -3.91 -41.42
N SER A 647 -23.67 -3.13 -42.10
CA SER A 647 -23.39 -2.74 -43.48
C SER A 647 -22.24 -1.73 -43.55
N PRO A 648 -21.36 -1.84 -44.57
CA PRO A 648 -20.26 -0.92 -44.74
C PRO A 648 -20.78 0.50 -44.97
N VAL A 649 -20.04 1.46 -44.43
CA VAL A 649 -20.27 2.88 -44.68
C VAL A 649 -19.63 3.23 -46.03
N PRO A 650 -20.34 3.87 -46.97
CA PRO A 650 -19.75 4.31 -48.22
C PRO A 650 -18.59 5.28 -47.98
N ASP A 651 -17.55 5.25 -48.82
CA ASP A 651 -16.39 6.15 -48.70
C ASP A 651 -16.77 7.64 -48.69
N ARG A 652 -17.95 7.97 -49.25
CA ARG A 652 -18.50 9.32 -49.27
C ARG A 652 -19.95 9.33 -48.81
N ILE A 653 -20.21 10.00 -47.69
CA ILE A 653 -21.55 10.30 -47.17
C ILE A 653 -21.96 11.69 -47.68
N ARG A 654 -23.19 11.85 -48.18
CA ARG A 654 -23.74 13.18 -48.58
C ARG A 654 -23.97 14.07 -47.36
N GLY A 655 -24.38 13.47 -46.24
CA GLY A 655 -24.52 14.13 -44.95
C GLY A 655 -25.94 14.64 -44.70
N GLU A 656 -26.95 14.02 -45.29
CA GLU A 656 -28.34 14.33 -44.98
C GLU A 656 -28.78 13.56 -43.72
N VAL A 657 -29.20 14.28 -42.68
CA VAL A 657 -29.58 13.67 -41.38
C VAL A 657 -31.07 13.87 -41.13
N GLU A 658 -31.76 12.81 -40.72
CA GLU A 658 -33.20 12.84 -40.46
C GLU A 658 -33.55 12.07 -39.17
N LEU A 659 -34.16 12.75 -38.20
CA LEU A 659 -34.79 12.15 -37.04
C LEU A 659 -36.29 12.01 -37.36
N LYS A 660 -36.83 10.80 -37.29
CA LYS A 660 -38.25 10.51 -37.58
C LYS A 660 -38.95 10.01 -36.34
N HIS A 661 -39.94 10.78 -35.87
CA HIS A 661 -40.82 10.41 -34.76
C HIS A 661 -40.04 9.93 -33.52
N VAL A 662 -39.01 10.67 -33.15
CA VAL A 662 -38.07 10.26 -32.10
C VAL A 662 -38.60 10.60 -30.71
N ASP A 663 -38.81 9.56 -29.90
CA ASP A 663 -39.00 9.66 -28.46
C ASP A 663 -37.69 9.33 -27.76
N PHE A 664 -37.32 10.12 -26.73
CA PHE A 664 -36.08 9.88 -26.00
C PHE A 664 -36.14 10.35 -24.55
N SER A 665 -35.71 9.46 -23.66
CA SER A 665 -35.36 9.74 -22.27
C SER A 665 -33.94 9.26 -22.01
N TYR A 666 -33.18 9.97 -21.17
CA TYR A 666 -31.88 9.44 -20.73
C TYR A 666 -32.09 8.22 -19.82
N PRO A 667 -31.31 7.12 -19.97
CA PRO A 667 -31.47 5.92 -19.14
C PRO A 667 -31.32 6.17 -17.64
N SER A 668 -30.53 7.18 -17.26
CA SER A 668 -30.36 7.60 -15.85
C SER A 668 -31.59 8.27 -15.24
N ARG A 669 -32.54 8.74 -16.07
CA ARG A 669 -33.79 9.42 -15.67
C ARG A 669 -34.91 9.05 -16.67
N PRO A 670 -35.38 7.79 -16.67
CA PRO A 670 -36.31 7.28 -17.68
C PRO A 670 -37.66 8.03 -17.66
N ASP A 671 -38.10 8.48 -16.49
CA ASP A 671 -39.39 9.16 -16.28
C ASP A 671 -39.42 10.60 -16.78
N MET A 672 -38.27 11.15 -17.21
CA MET A 672 -38.16 12.53 -17.68
C MET A 672 -37.88 12.55 -19.19
N PRO A 673 -38.94 12.50 -20.04
CA PRO A 673 -38.77 12.52 -21.48
C PRO A 673 -38.19 13.86 -21.95
N VAL A 674 -37.12 13.77 -22.73
CA VAL A 674 -36.46 14.91 -23.38
C VAL A 674 -37.16 15.22 -24.70
N PHE A 675 -37.44 14.20 -25.49
CA PHE A 675 -38.16 14.32 -26.76
C PHE A 675 -39.43 13.49 -26.75
N ARG A 676 -40.49 14.07 -27.34
CA ARG A 676 -41.75 13.42 -27.64
C ARG A 676 -42.07 13.67 -29.11
N ASP A 677 -42.05 12.62 -29.91
CA ASP A 677 -42.32 12.63 -31.35
C ASP A 677 -41.49 13.67 -32.15
N LEU A 678 -40.20 13.81 -31.82
CA LEU A 678 -39.34 14.78 -32.50
C LEU A 678 -39.07 14.36 -33.94
N THR A 679 -39.41 15.23 -34.89
CA THR A 679 -39.05 15.10 -36.30
C THR A 679 -38.18 16.26 -36.74
N LEU A 680 -36.99 15.96 -37.28
CA LEU A 680 -35.98 16.94 -37.66
C LEU A 680 -35.27 16.49 -38.94
N ARG A 681 -35.04 17.39 -39.89
CA ARG A 681 -34.28 17.10 -41.11
C ARG A 681 -33.21 18.15 -41.38
N ALA A 682 -31.95 17.75 -41.33
CA ALA A 682 -30.80 18.55 -41.74
C ALA A 682 -30.39 18.17 -43.16
N ARG A 683 -30.50 19.12 -44.11
CA ARG A 683 -30.15 18.88 -45.51
C ARG A 683 -28.63 18.92 -45.69
N ALA A 684 -28.11 18.04 -46.54
CA ALA A 684 -26.70 18.01 -46.90
C ALA A 684 -26.19 19.40 -47.38
N GLY A 685 -25.03 19.82 -46.90
CA GLY A 685 -24.40 21.10 -47.25
C GLY A 685 -25.11 22.35 -46.72
N LYS A 686 -26.08 22.21 -45.82
CA LYS A 686 -26.78 23.34 -45.17
C LYS A 686 -26.53 23.33 -43.66
N THR A 687 -26.53 24.53 -43.07
CA THR A 687 -26.46 24.70 -41.62
C THR A 687 -27.85 24.62 -41.01
N LEU A 688 -28.01 23.78 -39.99
CA LEU A 688 -29.23 23.71 -39.18
C LEU A 688 -28.95 24.33 -37.80
N ALA A 689 -29.69 25.38 -37.45
CA ALA A 689 -29.60 26.00 -36.14
C ALA A 689 -30.65 25.39 -35.19
N LEU A 690 -30.22 24.91 -34.02
CA LEU A 690 -31.09 24.42 -32.95
C LEU A 690 -31.15 25.46 -31.84
N VAL A 691 -32.31 26.10 -31.65
CA VAL A 691 -32.52 27.17 -30.66
C VAL A 691 -33.58 26.75 -29.66
N GLY A 692 -33.36 27.05 -28.39
CA GLY A 692 -34.32 26.80 -27.32
C GLY A 692 -33.71 27.04 -25.94
N PRO A 693 -34.53 27.04 -24.87
CA PRO A 693 -34.08 27.28 -23.51
C PRO A 693 -33.06 26.24 -23.03
N SER A 694 -32.33 26.53 -21.95
CA SER A 694 -31.43 25.54 -21.35
C SER A 694 -32.22 24.28 -20.96
N GLY A 695 -31.64 23.09 -21.21
CA GLY A 695 -32.29 21.81 -20.93
C GLY A 695 -33.30 21.30 -21.96
N CYS A 696 -33.56 22.02 -23.07
CA CYS A 696 -34.53 21.57 -24.09
C CYS A 696 -34.05 20.45 -25.04
N GLY A 697 -32.93 19.79 -24.73
CA GLY A 697 -32.42 18.65 -25.52
C GLY A 697 -31.50 18.98 -26.72
N LYS A 698 -31.03 20.22 -26.91
CA LYS A 698 -30.12 20.58 -28.02
C LYS A 698 -28.93 19.61 -28.16
N SER A 699 -28.22 19.37 -27.05
CA SER A 699 -27.08 18.46 -27.01
C SER A 699 -27.48 16.99 -27.14
N SER A 700 -28.73 16.65 -26.81
CA SER A 700 -29.29 15.30 -26.96
C SER A 700 -29.47 14.93 -28.43
N VAL A 701 -29.80 15.89 -29.31
CA VAL A 701 -29.82 15.65 -30.77
C VAL A 701 -28.44 15.19 -31.26
N ILE A 702 -27.38 15.87 -30.84
CA ILE A 702 -25.99 15.52 -31.21
C ILE A 702 -25.64 14.13 -30.66
N ALA A 703 -26.02 13.83 -29.42
CA ALA A 703 -25.75 12.52 -28.80
C ALA A 703 -26.46 11.36 -29.52
N LEU A 704 -27.66 11.58 -30.05
CA LEU A 704 -28.39 10.59 -30.85
C LEU A 704 -27.79 10.41 -32.25
N ILE A 705 -27.35 11.50 -32.90
CA ILE A 705 -26.65 11.43 -34.20
C ILE A 705 -25.32 10.67 -34.07
N GLN A 706 -24.56 10.94 -33.00
CA GLN A 706 -23.32 10.20 -32.67
C GLN A 706 -23.59 8.79 -32.12
N ARG A 707 -24.87 8.41 -31.98
CA ARG A 707 -25.31 7.11 -31.46
C ARG A 707 -24.64 6.76 -30.13
N PHE A 708 -24.51 7.75 -29.24
CA PHE A 708 -24.14 7.50 -27.84
C PHE A 708 -25.29 6.91 -27.04
N TYR A 709 -26.52 7.15 -27.50
CA TYR A 709 -27.74 6.58 -26.98
C TYR A 709 -28.62 6.14 -28.15
N GLU A 710 -29.43 5.11 -27.92
CA GLU A 710 -30.51 4.74 -28.83
C GLU A 710 -31.79 5.51 -28.45
N PRO A 711 -32.60 5.94 -29.42
CA PRO A 711 -33.90 6.52 -29.12
C PRO A 711 -34.85 5.44 -28.57
N SER A 712 -35.78 5.84 -27.68
CA SER A 712 -36.77 4.93 -27.10
C SER A 712 -37.79 4.47 -28.15
N SER A 713 -38.13 5.36 -29.09
CA SER A 713 -38.99 5.10 -30.24
C SER A 713 -38.54 5.98 -31.42
N GLY A 714 -38.96 5.64 -32.65
CA GLY A 714 -38.53 6.35 -33.86
C GLY A 714 -37.19 5.87 -34.42
N ARG A 715 -36.62 6.64 -35.35
CA ARG A 715 -35.36 6.31 -36.03
C ARG A 715 -34.53 7.55 -36.33
N VAL A 716 -33.21 7.39 -36.27
CA VAL A 716 -32.24 8.37 -36.76
C VAL A 716 -31.64 7.83 -38.05
N MET A 717 -31.65 8.65 -39.10
CA MET A 717 -31.28 8.26 -40.45
C MET A 717 -30.15 9.18 -40.94
N ILE A 718 -29.17 8.61 -41.64
CA ILE A 718 -28.16 9.34 -42.41
C ILE A 718 -28.24 8.85 -43.86
N ASP A 719 -28.38 9.78 -44.80
CA ASP A 719 -28.58 9.52 -46.24
C ASP A 719 -29.71 8.52 -46.53
N GLY A 720 -30.81 8.61 -45.77
CA GLY A 720 -31.98 7.77 -45.93
C GLY A 720 -31.83 6.34 -45.36
N LYS A 721 -30.72 6.04 -44.68
CA LYS A 721 -30.48 4.76 -44.02
C LYS A 721 -30.38 4.91 -42.50
N ASP A 722 -30.97 3.96 -41.79
CA ASP A 722 -30.98 3.94 -40.33
C ASP A 722 -29.57 3.74 -39.78
N ILE A 723 -29.15 4.61 -38.85
CA ILE A 723 -27.81 4.58 -38.27
C ILE A 723 -27.50 3.27 -37.54
N ARG A 724 -28.54 2.53 -37.13
CA ARG A 724 -28.40 1.22 -36.49
C ARG A 724 -27.80 0.15 -37.39
N LYS A 725 -27.91 0.31 -38.70
CA LYS A 725 -27.42 -0.65 -39.69
C LYS A 725 -25.97 -0.41 -40.10
N TYR A 726 -25.40 0.75 -39.79
CA TYR A 726 -24.01 1.07 -40.12
C TYR A 726 -23.06 0.55 -39.04
N ASN A 727 -21.85 0.17 -39.45
CA ASN A 727 -20.74 0.02 -38.51
C ASN A 727 -20.49 1.38 -37.84
N LEU A 728 -20.53 1.41 -36.50
CA LEU A 728 -20.56 2.65 -35.74
C LEU A 728 -19.23 3.40 -35.83
N LYS A 729 -18.11 2.69 -35.74
CA LYS A 729 -16.78 3.29 -35.84
C LYS A 729 -16.56 3.91 -37.21
N ALA A 730 -16.92 3.19 -38.28
CA ALA A 730 -16.84 3.73 -39.64
C ALA A 730 -17.73 4.96 -39.81
N LEU A 731 -18.95 4.97 -39.25
CA LEU A 731 -19.85 6.11 -39.35
C LEU A 731 -19.28 7.36 -38.66
N ARG A 732 -18.74 7.19 -37.44
CA ARG A 732 -18.18 8.30 -36.65
C ARG A 732 -16.95 8.96 -37.30
N ARG A 733 -16.17 8.22 -38.10
CA ARG A 733 -15.06 8.81 -38.88
C ARG A 733 -15.51 9.88 -39.88
N HIS A 734 -16.79 9.89 -40.26
CA HIS A 734 -17.36 10.92 -41.12
C HIS A 734 -18.07 12.05 -40.34
N ILE A 735 -18.04 12.02 -39.00
CA ILE A 735 -18.73 13.00 -38.15
C ILE A 735 -17.69 13.74 -37.30
N ALA A 736 -17.50 15.03 -37.56
CA ALA A 736 -16.76 15.91 -36.67
C ALA A 736 -17.67 16.42 -35.55
N MET A 737 -17.20 16.33 -34.30
CA MET A 737 -17.94 16.80 -33.12
C MET A 737 -17.06 17.73 -32.30
N VAL A 738 -17.60 18.90 -31.98
CA VAL A 738 -17.00 19.84 -31.04
C VAL A 738 -17.90 19.88 -29.79
N PRO A 739 -17.43 19.38 -28.64
CA PRO A 739 -18.21 19.41 -27.41
C PRO A 739 -18.33 20.84 -26.86
N GLN A 740 -19.34 21.08 -26.03
CA GLN A 740 -19.57 22.38 -25.39
C GLN A 740 -18.39 22.84 -24.53
N GLU A 741 -17.73 21.90 -23.84
CA GLU A 741 -16.50 22.11 -23.10
C GLU A 741 -15.39 21.27 -23.75
N PRO A 742 -14.60 21.85 -24.69
CA PRO A 742 -13.51 21.13 -25.32
C PRO A 742 -12.43 20.80 -24.29
N CYS A 743 -12.13 19.51 -24.18
CA CYS A 743 -11.05 19.00 -23.35
C CYS A 743 -9.92 18.50 -24.27
N LEU A 744 -8.68 18.86 -23.94
CA LEU A 744 -7.48 18.38 -24.61
C LEU A 744 -6.84 17.26 -23.79
N PHE A 745 -6.14 16.35 -24.46
CA PHE A 745 -5.26 15.40 -23.80
C PHE A 745 -4.00 16.10 -23.30
N GLY A 746 -3.37 15.56 -22.25
CA GLY A 746 -2.13 16.11 -21.67
C GLY A 746 -0.91 15.83 -22.54
N THR A 747 -0.99 16.19 -23.82
CA THR A 747 0.03 16.02 -24.85
C THR A 747 0.25 17.33 -25.59
N THR A 748 1.04 17.32 -26.67
CA THR A 748 1.29 18.53 -27.46
C THR A 748 0.02 18.98 -28.20
N ILE A 749 -0.05 20.27 -28.56
CA ILE A 749 -1.15 20.80 -29.39
C ILE A 749 -1.21 20.07 -30.73
N TYR A 750 -0.03 19.81 -31.34
CA TYR A 750 0.10 19.04 -32.56
C TYR A 750 -0.58 17.67 -32.47
N GLU A 751 -0.31 16.91 -31.41
CA GLU A 751 -0.90 15.58 -31.22
C GLU A 751 -2.42 15.63 -30.96
N ASN A 752 -2.91 16.69 -30.31
CA ASN A 752 -4.34 16.91 -30.10
C ASN A 752 -5.07 17.20 -31.42
N ILE A 753 -4.47 17.99 -32.32
CA ILE A 753 -5.06 18.26 -33.65
C ILE A 753 -5.00 16.98 -34.51
N ALA A 754 -3.86 16.29 -34.53
CA ALA A 754 -3.67 15.02 -35.22
C ALA A 754 -4.59 13.89 -34.68
N TYR A 755 -5.17 14.05 -33.49
CA TYR A 755 -6.13 13.10 -32.94
C TYR A 755 -7.41 12.98 -33.77
N GLY A 756 -7.81 14.07 -34.46
CA GLY A 756 -9.01 14.09 -35.28
C GLY A 756 -8.91 13.24 -36.56
N HIS A 757 -7.70 13.05 -37.09
CA HIS A 757 -7.46 12.27 -38.29
C HIS A 757 -6.04 11.67 -38.26
N GLU A 758 -5.94 10.34 -38.04
CA GLU A 758 -4.66 9.65 -37.83
C GLU A 758 -3.71 9.72 -39.03
N SER A 759 -4.26 9.83 -40.24
CA SER A 759 -3.51 9.88 -41.50
C SER A 759 -3.27 11.30 -42.00
N ALA A 760 -3.52 12.32 -41.17
CA ALA A 760 -3.27 13.72 -41.55
C ALA A 760 -1.78 13.98 -41.73
N THR A 761 -1.44 14.67 -42.81
CA THR A 761 -0.09 15.17 -43.06
C THR A 761 0.21 16.38 -42.17
N GLU A 762 1.49 16.67 -41.93
CA GLU A 762 1.90 17.83 -41.14
C GLU A 762 1.33 19.15 -41.70
N ALA A 763 1.26 19.28 -43.02
CA ALA A 763 0.66 20.43 -43.69
C ALA A 763 -0.83 20.58 -43.36
N GLU A 764 -1.60 19.49 -43.39
CA GLU A 764 -3.03 19.49 -43.04
C GLU A 764 -3.25 19.82 -41.55
N ILE A 765 -2.36 19.36 -40.67
CA ILE A 765 -2.42 19.68 -39.23
C ILE A 765 -2.15 21.17 -38.99
N ILE A 766 -1.16 21.75 -39.70
CA ILE A 766 -0.86 23.18 -39.62
C ILE A 766 -2.02 24.00 -40.18
N GLU A 767 -2.59 23.61 -41.32
CA GLU A 767 -3.77 24.26 -41.90
C GLU A 767 -4.97 24.23 -40.95
N ALA A 768 -5.18 23.13 -40.24
CA ALA A 768 -6.24 23.03 -39.24
C ALA A 768 -5.98 23.87 -37.96
N ALA A 769 -4.73 24.26 -37.71
CA ALA A 769 -4.33 25.08 -36.57
C ALA A 769 -4.47 26.60 -36.82
N THR A 770 -4.53 27.00 -38.10
CA THR A 770 -4.64 28.39 -38.58
C THR A 770 -6.07 28.76 -38.93
#